data_AF-A0A541C6M0-F1
#
_entry.id   AF-A0A541C6M0-F1
#
_cell.length_a   1.000
_cell.length_b   1.000
_cell.length_c   1.000
_cell.angle_alpha   90.00
_cell.angle_beta   90.00
_cell.angle_gamma   90.00
#
_symmetry.space_group_name_H-M   'P 1'
#
loop_
_entity.id
_entity.type
_entity.pdbx_description
1 polymer ?
#
loop_
_entity_poly.entity_id
_entity_poly.type
_entity_poly.pdbx_seq_one_letter_code
_entity_poly.pdbx_strand_id
1 'polypeptide(L)'
;MSLFGAMTTAIGGLTAQSRALGHISDNVANSQTIGFKRIDTNFVSYVTNSTQRIHAPGSVVARPDYTHNLQGTIEQTENRTALAIAGQGFFTVAAQNGEVNGQPTFDQRQFYTRAGDFTLDRNGYLVNSAGYFLQGWGVDPVTRQIDRSGVLPIRVSQLVSNPVATSEIVLAANLPANPPEGQTTFTSIVPIYDALGEARSISVQWTKAGSNNWRMDVLAPGSSLDPVGGAGTIPGFNDQQMNAFNVTGTVQPVQQTDDIDLPATIVAGTVYSVTINGIVVSYTATSADAALGSPGGQQAVRNQLVSRINTDSATLGVSAVVVDDDTFQLRAVNAGTPYTLATSSSLSVAASVANVTPSYQTDSFVLTGTVGEVGDTYSISLSGITGGFPASRSWTYTTTGEEGSINAIANALAAQINADPDSPALASVQGGILTLKAKNGVPIPSWTVDGGQSSVTVPGGPFAGGEVFTVTLNGADYTYTALAGDTATDVRDALVTAIGTPTGITVTPVGPDQFSLTTAAGAPLEVEVTPTLTAATGGTRTTNGNIPPHIQVSFGAGGDPLRAGTITAISGANVAGGTATVPANQLTGDPAYVDVVLNYGQGPQTVRIFLGSFGLADGVTQFAGSDYALRSLEQNGVPQGSFSSLALNETGDVVINYDNGQSRTIARVPVVTFNEADKLERIDGQAFMRTVESGEAKVLDPGRDGAGKLVVGSVERSNVDMAAEFSKLIVAQRAYTANTRIVTASDEMLLDTLNMKR
;
A
#
# COMPACT_ATOMS: atom_id res chain seq x y z
N MET A 1 -2.56 104.00 27.90
CA MET A 1 -2.26 102.63 28.36
C MET A 1 -2.22 102.64 29.88
N SER A 2 -2.92 101.74 30.56
CA SER A 2 -2.74 101.59 32.03
C SER A 2 -1.50 100.72 32.26
N LEU A 3 -0.59 101.14 33.15
CA LEU A 3 0.61 100.37 33.54
C LEU A 3 0.24 98.93 33.97
N PHE A 4 -0.89 98.79 34.66
CA PHE A 4 -1.44 97.48 35.06
C PHE A 4 -1.84 96.60 33.88
N GLY A 5 -2.35 97.18 32.79
CA GLY A 5 -2.70 96.44 31.57
C GLY A 5 -1.46 95.89 30.86
N ALA A 6 -0.39 96.68 30.78
CA ALA A 6 0.89 96.25 30.21
C ALA A 6 1.51 95.10 31.04
N MET A 7 1.45 95.18 32.37
CA MET A 7 1.89 94.09 33.25
C MET A 7 1.06 92.81 33.05
N THR A 8 -0.27 92.90 32.97
CA THR A 8 -1.11 91.70 32.76
C THR A 8 -0.83 90.99 31.44
N THR A 9 -0.57 91.74 30.37
CA THR A 9 -0.19 91.17 29.06
C THR A 9 1.20 90.56 29.11
N ALA A 10 2.16 91.22 29.74
CA ALA A 10 3.53 90.71 29.89
C ALA A 10 3.56 89.41 30.72
N ILE A 11 2.79 89.34 31.83
CA ILE A 11 2.66 88.13 32.65
C ILE A 11 1.98 87.00 31.87
N GLY A 12 0.89 87.30 31.13
CA GLY A 12 0.26 86.32 30.23
C GLY A 12 1.25 85.76 29.21
N GLY A 13 2.02 86.64 28.57
CA GLY A 13 3.10 86.27 27.65
C GLY A 13 4.18 85.42 28.32
N LEU A 14 4.64 85.75 29.54
CA LEU A 14 5.63 84.96 30.29
C LEU A 14 5.13 83.55 30.56
N THR A 15 3.89 83.41 31.06
CA THR A 15 3.30 82.09 31.35
C THR A 15 3.10 81.26 30.08
N ALA A 16 2.66 81.89 28.98
CA ALA A 16 2.50 81.22 27.69
C ALA A 16 3.83 80.74 27.11
N GLN A 17 4.87 81.57 27.18
CA GLN A 17 6.23 81.19 26.73
C GLN A 17 6.86 80.13 27.63
N SER A 18 6.60 80.16 28.95
CA SER A 18 7.06 79.10 29.87
C SER A 18 6.46 77.74 29.52
N ARG A 19 5.16 77.68 29.17
CA ARG A 19 4.53 76.45 28.67
C ARG A 19 5.12 76.01 27.33
N ALA A 20 5.36 76.95 26.42
CA ALA A 20 6.00 76.66 25.13
C ALA A 20 7.40 76.04 25.32
N LEU A 21 8.20 76.60 26.22
CA LEU A 21 9.51 76.03 26.59
C LEU A 21 9.38 74.64 27.20
N GLY A 22 8.34 74.37 27.98
CA GLY A 22 8.03 73.04 28.50
C GLY A 22 7.82 72.03 27.37
N HIS A 23 6.92 72.33 26.43
CA HIS A 23 6.65 71.44 25.29
C HIS A 23 7.89 71.19 24.42
N ILE A 24 8.68 72.23 24.13
CA ILE A 24 9.93 72.07 23.38
C ILE A 24 10.94 71.19 24.16
N SER A 25 11.04 71.38 25.47
CA SER A 25 11.92 70.55 26.31
C SER A 25 11.49 69.08 26.29
N ASP A 26 10.18 68.82 26.39
CA ASP A 26 9.62 67.46 26.33
C ASP A 26 9.91 66.81 24.97
N ASN A 27 9.76 67.57 23.87
CA ASN A 27 10.05 67.10 22.52
C ASN A 27 11.53 66.74 22.36
N VAL A 28 12.44 67.60 22.81
CA VAL A 28 13.89 67.36 22.72
C VAL A 28 14.28 66.14 23.56
N ALA A 29 13.77 66.04 24.80
CA ALA A 29 14.03 64.91 25.68
C ALA A 29 13.56 63.56 25.11
N ASN A 30 12.46 63.55 24.35
CA ASN A 30 11.88 62.36 23.74
C ASN A 30 12.16 62.22 22.23
N SER A 31 13.14 62.95 21.71
CA SER A 31 13.50 62.91 20.28
C SER A 31 14.03 61.54 19.82
N GLN A 32 14.55 60.73 20.74
CA GLN A 32 15.05 59.38 20.46
C GLN A 32 14.07 58.27 20.85
N THR A 33 12.96 58.61 21.52
CA THR A 33 11.97 57.66 21.99
C THR A 33 11.15 57.11 20.83
N ILE A 34 11.04 55.77 20.76
CA ILE A 34 10.25 55.07 19.73
C ILE A 34 8.77 55.40 19.90
N GLY A 35 8.08 55.70 18.80
CA GLY A 35 6.66 56.01 18.78
C GLY A 35 6.26 57.34 19.43
N PHE A 36 7.23 58.17 19.87
CA PHE A 36 6.91 59.48 20.44
C PHE A 36 6.32 60.42 19.39
N LYS A 37 5.25 61.12 19.79
CA LYS A 37 4.59 62.14 18.97
C LYS A 37 4.85 63.50 19.58
N ARG A 38 5.36 64.42 18.78
CA ARG A 38 5.62 65.81 19.14
C ARG A 38 4.36 66.51 19.66
N ILE A 39 4.58 67.48 20.53
CA ILE A 39 3.57 68.43 21.00
C ILE A 39 3.99 69.82 20.52
N ASP A 40 3.14 70.47 19.74
CA ASP A 40 3.32 71.86 19.33
C ASP A 40 2.60 72.80 20.29
N THR A 41 2.95 74.09 20.26
CA THR A 41 2.32 75.11 21.11
C THR A 41 1.51 76.08 20.25
N ASN A 42 0.21 76.15 20.49
CA ASN A 42 -0.65 77.14 19.87
C ASN A 42 -0.92 78.31 20.83
N PHE A 43 -0.76 79.54 20.34
CA PHE A 43 -0.98 80.76 21.13
C PHE A 43 -2.33 81.38 20.76
N VAL A 44 -3.22 81.47 21.74
CA VAL A 44 -4.53 82.11 21.57
C VAL A 44 -4.53 83.44 22.28
N SER A 45 -4.91 84.51 21.56
CA SER A 45 -5.13 85.83 22.15
C SER A 45 -6.51 85.89 22.82
N TYR A 46 -6.54 86.27 24.09
CA TYR A 46 -7.77 86.68 24.76
C TYR A 46 -7.90 88.20 24.70
N VAL A 47 -8.91 88.67 23.98
CA VAL A 47 -9.31 90.08 23.96
C VAL A 47 -10.47 90.26 24.93
N THR A 48 -10.32 91.15 25.91
CA THR A 48 -11.34 91.38 26.95
C THR A 48 -12.38 92.42 26.51
N ASN A 49 -11.95 93.53 25.90
CA ASN A 49 -12.81 94.50 25.21
C ASN A 49 -11.96 95.47 24.36
N SER A 50 -12.13 95.48 23.03
CA SER A 50 -11.41 96.40 22.13
C SER A 50 -12.39 97.02 21.14
N THR A 51 -12.66 98.31 21.30
CA THR A 51 -13.52 99.13 20.41
C THR A 51 -12.75 100.36 19.94
N GLN A 52 -13.29 101.10 18.98
CA GLN A 52 -12.67 102.33 18.45
C GLN A 52 -12.47 103.43 19.52
N ARG A 53 -13.13 103.32 20.69
CA ARG A 53 -13.03 104.28 21.81
C ARG A 53 -12.31 103.74 23.04
N ILE A 54 -12.21 102.42 23.21
CA ILE A 54 -11.61 101.77 24.39
C ILE A 54 -10.72 100.63 23.92
N HIS A 55 -9.43 100.72 24.22
CA HIS A 55 -8.47 99.64 23.98
C HIS A 55 -8.02 99.05 25.32
N ALA A 56 -8.57 97.88 25.68
CA ALA A 56 -8.02 97.07 26.76
C ALA A 56 -6.97 96.10 26.18
N PRO A 57 -5.74 96.08 26.71
CA PRO A 57 -4.73 95.15 26.24
C PRO A 57 -5.17 93.71 26.54
N GLY A 58 -5.03 92.82 25.55
CA GLY A 58 -5.38 91.41 25.69
C GLY A 58 -4.31 90.60 26.43
N SER A 59 -4.63 89.35 26.74
CA SER A 59 -3.67 88.35 27.23
C SER A 59 -3.42 87.29 26.15
N VAL A 60 -2.37 86.50 26.31
CA VAL A 60 -2.06 85.35 25.45
C VAL A 60 -1.99 84.11 26.31
N VAL A 61 -2.57 83.01 25.85
CA VAL A 61 -2.48 81.72 26.51
C VAL A 61 -1.95 80.69 25.52
N ALA A 62 -0.96 79.91 25.97
CA ALA A 62 -0.47 78.74 25.25
C ALA A 62 -1.35 77.52 25.56
N ARG A 63 -1.72 76.79 24.51
CA ARG A 63 -2.38 75.48 24.55
C ARG A 63 -1.54 74.45 23.78
N PRO A 64 -1.47 73.20 24.25
CA PRO A 64 -0.83 72.14 23.49
C PRO A 64 -1.64 71.83 22.23
N ASP A 65 -0.94 71.57 21.14
CA ASP A 65 -1.48 71.03 19.90
C ASP A 65 -0.78 69.71 19.62
N TYR A 66 -1.55 68.62 19.56
CA TYR A 66 -0.99 67.28 19.46
C TYR A 66 -0.90 66.85 18.01
N THR A 67 0.21 66.20 17.65
CA THR A 67 0.43 65.69 16.28
C THR A 67 0.47 64.17 16.27
N HIS A 68 -0.54 63.51 16.85
CA HIS A 68 -0.61 62.04 16.90
C HIS A 68 -0.72 61.40 15.52
N ASN A 69 -1.32 62.13 14.56
CA ASN A 69 -1.47 61.69 13.17
C ASN A 69 -0.22 61.83 12.31
N LEU A 70 0.76 62.65 12.71
CA LEU A 70 1.98 62.84 11.93
C LEU A 70 2.96 61.67 12.14
N GLN A 71 3.35 61.05 11.04
CA GLN A 71 4.29 59.93 11.02
C GLN A 71 5.74 60.42 11.21
N GLY A 72 6.51 59.69 12.02
CA GLY A 72 7.97 59.79 12.10
C GLY A 72 8.66 58.85 11.10
N THR A 73 9.99 58.87 11.07
CA THR A 73 10.77 58.00 10.18
C THR A 73 10.63 56.54 10.61
N ILE A 74 10.32 55.65 9.67
CA ILE A 74 10.37 54.20 9.90
C ILE A 74 11.81 53.73 9.72
N GLU A 75 12.36 53.07 10.73
CA GLU A 75 13.72 52.52 10.72
C GLU A 75 13.67 51.01 10.91
N GLN A 76 14.46 50.29 10.11
CA GLN A 76 14.57 48.84 10.22
C GLN A 76 15.35 48.47 11.48
N THR A 77 14.96 47.38 12.14
CA THR A 77 15.62 46.84 13.33
C THR A 77 15.92 45.36 13.13
N GLU A 78 16.89 44.84 13.88
CA GLU A 78 17.20 43.41 13.92
C GLU A 78 16.11 42.60 14.62
N ASN A 79 15.29 43.25 15.45
CA ASN A 79 14.18 42.61 16.13
C ASN A 79 13.05 42.24 15.14
N ARG A 80 12.94 40.94 14.84
CA ARG A 80 11.93 40.40 13.92
C ARG A 80 10.48 40.58 14.40
N THR A 81 10.27 40.76 15.71
CA THR A 81 8.93 40.97 16.27
C THR A 81 8.56 42.44 16.37
N ALA A 82 9.44 43.35 15.98
CA ALA A 82 9.11 44.76 15.87
C ALA A 82 8.17 45.03 14.69
N LEU A 83 7.25 45.96 14.87
CA LEU A 83 6.28 46.39 13.88
C LEU A 83 6.22 47.91 13.81
N ALA A 84 6.13 48.46 12.61
CA ALA A 84 5.80 49.85 12.39
C ALA A 84 4.51 49.96 11.57
N ILE A 85 3.75 51.02 11.77
CA ILE A 85 2.56 51.32 10.96
C ILE A 85 2.94 52.42 9.97
N ALA A 86 2.98 52.11 8.67
CA ALA A 86 3.12 53.08 7.59
C ALA A 86 1.77 53.71 7.27
N GLY A 87 1.57 54.97 7.67
CA GLY A 87 0.30 55.70 7.55
C GLY A 87 -0.45 55.88 8.87
N GLN A 88 -1.77 56.02 8.77
CA GLN A 88 -2.65 56.30 9.92
C GLN A 88 -3.00 55.03 10.69
N GLY A 89 -3.00 55.10 12.02
CA GLY A 89 -3.52 54.06 12.90
C GLY A 89 -2.55 53.58 13.97
N PHE A 90 -3.08 52.97 15.01
CA PHE A 90 -2.37 52.64 16.25
C PHE A 90 -2.46 51.14 16.52
N PHE A 91 -1.47 50.60 17.24
CA PHE A 91 -1.57 49.28 17.83
C PHE A 91 -2.53 49.32 19.02
N THR A 92 -3.36 48.31 19.16
CA THR A 92 -4.15 48.09 20.38
C THR A 92 -3.31 47.33 21.40
N VAL A 93 -3.25 47.82 22.63
CA VAL A 93 -2.41 47.27 23.67
C VAL A 93 -3.13 47.21 25.01
N ALA A 94 -2.72 46.26 25.86
CA ALA A 94 -3.18 46.12 27.23
C ALA A 94 -2.12 46.60 28.21
N ALA A 95 -2.53 47.32 29.24
CA ALA A 95 -1.70 47.63 30.40
C ALA A 95 -1.85 46.51 31.45
N GLN A 96 -0.76 46.16 32.13
CA GLN A 96 -0.81 45.25 33.27
C GLN A 96 -1.34 45.98 34.51
N ASN A 97 -2.34 45.40 35.18
CA ASN A 97 -2.94 45.91 36.42
C ASN A 97 -2.48 45.11 37.66
N GLY A 98 -1.93 43.91 37.47
CA GLY A 98 -1.43 43.07 38.55
C GLY A 98 -0.90 41.75 38.04
N GLU A 99 -0.72 40.80 38.96
CA GLU A 99 -0.24 39.46 38.64
C GLU A 99 -0.93 38.45 39.56
N VAL A 100 -1.42 37.35 38.98
CA VAL A 100 -2.00 36.23 39.73
C VAL A 100 -1.32 34.96 39.26
N ASN A 101 -0.74 34.18 40.19
CA ASN A 101 -0.03 32.93 39.90
C ASN A 101 1.07 33.04 38.81
N GLY A 102 1.84 34.12 38.78
CA GLY A 102 2.89 34.28 37.78
C GLY A 102 2.43 34.88 36.44
N GLN A 103 1.12 35.15 36.28
CA GLN A 103 0.53 35.64 35.03
C GLN A 103 0.00 37.07 35.18
N PRO A 104 0.28 37.96 34.20
CA PRO A 104 -0.21 39.33 34.23
C PRO A 104 -1.74 39.36 34.16
N THR A 105 -2.36 40.15 35.02
CA THR A 105 -3.76 40.56 34.86
C THR A 105 -3.79 41.89 34.14
N PHE A 106 -4.71 42.02 33.18
CA PHE A 106 -4.78 43.19 32.31
C PHE A 106 -5.88 44.14 32.76
N ASP A 107 -5.63 45.43 32.57
CA ASP A 107 -6.65 46.45 32.68
C ASP A 107 -7.72 46.25 31.59
N GLN A 108 -8.97 46.52 31.93
CA GLN A 108 -10.10 46.43 30.99
C GLN A 108 -10.20 47.66 30.08
N ARG A 109 -9.51 48.76 30.43
CA ARG A 109 -9.42 49.95 29.58
C ARG A 109 -8.60 49.63 28.32
N GLN A 110 -9.03 50.22 27.20
CA GLN A 110 -8.34 50.06 25.92
C GLN A 110 -7.26 51.14 25.78
N PHE A 111 -6.03 50.71 25.56
CA PHE A 111 -4.90 51.57 25.31
C PHE A 111 -4.40 51.38 23.87
N TYR A 112 -3.85 52.46 23.32
CA TYR A 112 -3.37 52.49 21.94
C TYR A 112 -1.95 53.03 21.92
N THR A 113 -1.09 52.53 21.05
CA THR A 113 0.28 53.06 20.94
C THR A 113 0.77 53.06 19.50
N ARG A 114 1.80 53.89 19.24
CA ARG A 114 2.60 53.86 18.01
C ARG A 114 3.95 53.18 18.22
N ALA A 115 4.34 52.93 19.48
CA ALA A 115 5.57 52.23 19.80
C ALA A 115 5.37 50.74 19.51
N GLY A 116 6.07 50.24 18.49
CA GLY A 116 5.95 48.85 18.03
C GLY A 116 7.22 48.03 18.19
N ASP A 117 8.06 48.38 19.15
CA ASP A 117 9.25 47.63 19.56
C ASP A 117 8.90 46.42 20.44
N PHE A 118 7.98 45.58 19.96
CA PHE A 118 7.50 44.40 20.69
C PHE A 118 8.56 43.30 20.73
N THR A 119 8.70 42.68 21.90
CA THR A 119 9.55 41.52 22.17
C THR A 119 8.75 40.46 22.92
N LEU A 120 9.16 39.20 22.81
CA LEU A 120 8.49 38.11 23.52
C LEU A 120 8.97 38.09 24.98
N ASP A 121 8.03 38.18 25.92
CA ASP A 121 8.31 38.07 27.35
C ASP A 121 8.46 36.61 27.80
N ARG A 122 8.84 36.39 29.08
CA ARG A 122 8.97 35.05 29.67
C ARG A 122 7.65 34.26 29.70
N ASN A 123 6.51 34.96 29.72
CA ASN A 123 5.18 34.37 29.80
C ASN A 123 4.57 34.07 28.41
N GLY A 124 5.32 34.38 27.34
CA GLY A 124 4.96 34.17 25.94
C GLY A 124 4.14 35.31 25.33
N TYR A 125 4.01 36.46 25.99
CA TYR A 125 3.31 37.63 25.44
C TYR A 125 4.24 38.55 24.65
N LEU A 126 3.70 39.24 23.66
CA LEU A 126 4.40 40.33 22.97
C LEU A 126 4.26 41.64 23.76
N VAL A 127 5.37 42.15 24.29
CA VAL A 127 5.44 43.35 25.12
C VAL A 127 6.41 44.37 24.52
N ASN A 128 6.04 45.65 24.51
CA ASN A 128 6.93 46.74 24.10
C ASN A 128 7.83 47.22 25.25
N SER A 129 8.82 48.08 24.97
CA SER A 129 9.71 48.61 26.02
C SER A 129 9.01 49.42 27.11
N ALA A 130 7.81 49.93 26.84
CA ALA A 130 6.99 50.66 27.79
C ALA A 130 6.13 49.75 28.70
N GLY A 131 6.18 48.43 28.53
CA GLY A 131 5.44 47.45 29.36
C GLY A 131 4.00 47.20 28.92
N TYR A 132 3.63 47.64 27.71
CA TYR A 132 2.31 47.37 27.13
C TYR A 132 2.31 46.11 26.26
N PHE A 133 1.25 45.33 26.40
CA PHE A 133 1.10 44.02 25.76
C PHE A 133 0.29 44.14 24.46
N LEU A 134 0.84 43.67 23.34
CA LEU A 134 0.19 43.73 22.04
C LEU A 134 -1.08 42.87 22.03
N GLN A 135 -2.19 43.46 21.58
CA GLN A 135 -3.45 42.74 21.40
C GLN A 135 -3.71 42.45 19.92
N GLY A 136 -4.44 41.36 19.68
CA GLY A 136 -4.85 40.95 18.35
C GLY A 136 -6.12 40.13 18.36
N TRP A 137 -6.63 39.84 17.17
CA TRP A 137 -7.70 38.89 16.98
C TRP A 137 -7.17 37.46 17.09
N GLY A 138 -7.90 36.59 17.78
CA GLY A 138 -7.59 35.17 17.81
C GLY A 138 -7.81 34.54 16.43
N VAL A 139 -6.95 33.60 16.04
CA VAL A 139 -7.12 32.84 14.80
C VAL A 139 -7.34 31.37 15.13
N ASP A 140 -8.41 30.79 14.58
CA ASP A 140 -8.61 29.35 14.66
C ASP A 140 -7.50 28.67 13.84
N PRO A 141 -6.71 27.80 14.47
CA PRO A 141 -5.52 27.23 13.85
C PRO A 141 -5.80 26.18 12.77
N VAL A 142 -7.03 25.64 12.72
CA VAL A 142 -7.45 24.63 11.73
C VAL A 142 -8.18 25.30 10.58
N THR A 143 -9.16 26.15 10.88
CA THR A 143 -10.01 26.79 9.85
C THR A 143 -9.41 28.09 9.30
N ARG A 144 -8.36 28.62 9.94
CA ARG A 144 -7.76 29.95 9.67
C ARG A 144 -8.76 31.10 9.75
N GLN A 145 -9.91 30.89 10.40
CA GLN A 145 -10.90 31.93 10.61
C GLN A 145 -10.45 32.87 11.73
N ILE A 146 -10.69 34.16 11.54
CA ILE A 146 -10.30 35.22 12.48
C ILE A 146 -11.51 35.53 13.36
N ASP A 147 -11.35 35.38 14.67
CA ASP A 147 -12.36 35.81 15.64
C ASP A 147 -12.26 37.33 15.85
N ARG A 148 -13.25 38.06 15.31
CA ARG A 148 -13.35 39.52 15.41
C ARG A 148 -14.24 39.99 16.56
N SER A 149 -14.70 39.08 17.44
CA SER A 149 -15.57 39.43 18.57
C SER A 149 -14.88 40.33 19.60
N GLY A 150 -13.55 40.29 19.68
CA GLY A 150 -12.74 41.15 20.53
C GLY A 150 -11.25 41.03 20.24
N VAL A 151 -10.46 41.93 20.81
CA VAL A 151 -9.00 41.88 20.78
C VAL A 151 -8.48 41.43 22.14
N LEU A 152 -7.58 40.46 22.15
CA LEU A 152 -6.98 39.89 23.36
C LEU A 152 -5.45 39.98 23.28
N PRO A 153 -4.73 40.07 24.42
CA PRO A 153 -3.28 40.02 24.43
C PRO A 153 -2.75 38.77 23.72
N ILE A 154 -1.85 38.97 22.77
CA ILE A 154 -1.30 37.90 21.95
C ILE A 154 -0.32 37.10 22.80
N ARG A 155 -0.60 35.81 22.97
CA ARG A 155 0.22 34.89 23.74
C ARG A 155 0.64 33.68 22.92
N VAL A 156 1.96 33.47 22.85
CA VAL A 156 2.61 32.26 22.33
C VAL A 156 2.65 31.22 23.46
N SER A 157 1.58 30.42 23.57
CA SER A 157 1.52 29.30 24.53
C SER A 157 1.78 27.94 23.89
N GLN A 158 1.72 27.85 22.55
CA GLN A 158 1.83 26.62 21.79
C GLN A 158 3.29 26.34 21.41
N LEU A 159 4.07 25.95 22.42
CA LEU A 159 5.51 25.68 22.29
C LEU A 159 5.83 24.36 21.56
N VAL A 160 4.82 23.52 21.35
CA VAL A 160 4.95 22.21 20.71
C VAL A 160 3.84 22.06 19.68
N SER A 161 4.18 21.51 18.51
CA SER A 161 3.20 21.06 17.52
C SER A 161 2.94 19.57 17.69
N ASN A 162 1.67 19.19 17.60
CA ASN A 162 1.27 17.78 17.64
C ASN A 162 1.77 17.07 16.38
N PRO A 163 2.22 15.81 16.49
CA PRO A 163 2.56 15.01 15.32
C PRO A 163 1.32 14.80 14.44
N VAL A 164 1.56 14.63 13.15
CA VAL A 164 0.53 14.26 12.17
C VAL A 164 0.97 12.94 11.56
N ALA A 165 0.14 11.90 11.75
CA ALA A 165 0.38 10.59 11.18
C ALA A 165 0.39 10.69 9.64
N THR A 166 1.32 9.98 8.99
CA THR A 166 1.39 9.95 7.52
C THR A 166 0.08 9.38 6.96
N SER A 167 -0.58 10.12 6.09
CA SER A 167 -1.80 9.67 5.39
C SER A 167 -1.58 9.48 3.90
N GLU A 168 -0.51 10.06 3.34
CA GLU A 168 -0.19 9.98 1.92
C GLU A 168 1.32 9.86 1.68
N ILE A 169 1.67 9.05 0.68
CA ILE A 169 3.00 8.85 0.11
C ILE A 169 2.89 9.08 -1.39
N VAL A 170 3.74 9.92 -1.95
CA VAL A 170 3.88 10.10 -3.40
C VAL A 170 5.13 9.37 -3.87
N LEU A 171 4.95 8.36 -4.70
CA LEU A 171 6.03 7.58 -5.29
C LEU A 171 6.10 7.83 -6.79
N ALA A 172 7.22 8.37 -7.25
CA ALA A 172 7.53 8.48 -8.67
C ALA A 172 8.84 7.75 -8.96
N ALA A 173 8.81 6.77 -9.84
CA ALA A 173 9.96 5.98 -10.22
C ALA A 173 9.87 5.52 -11.68
N ASN A 174 11.00 5.20 -12.28
CA ASN A 174 11.05 4.51 -13.55
C ASN A 174 11.48 3.05 -13.32
N LEU A 175 10.58 2.13 -13.59
CA LEU A 175 10.84 0.70 -13.63
C LEU A 175 11.48 0.35 -14.99
N PRO A 176 12.53 -0.49 -15.03
CA PRO A 176 13.16 -0.86 -16.29
C PRO A 176 12.20 -1.69 -17.17
N ALA A 177 12.14 -1.45 -18.49
CA ALA A 177 11.24 -2.24 -19.35
C ALA A 177 11.66 -3.73 -19.47
N ASN A 178 12.97 -4.01 -19.51
CA ASN A 178 13.51 -5.34 -19.82
C ASN A 178 14.46 -5.93 -18.75
N PRO A 179 14.17 -5.89 -17.44
CA PRO A 179 14.90 -6.71 -16.48
C PRO A 179 14.51 -8.19 -16.66
N PRO A 180 15.36 -9.14 -16.21
CA PRO A 180 15.00 -10.55 -16.12
C PRO A 180 13.74 -10.72 -15.28
N GLU A 181 12.78 -11.50 -15.76
CA GLU A 181 11.49 -11.71 -15.09
C GLU A 181 11.69 -12.47 -13.77
N GLY A 182 11.01 -12.04 -12.70
CA GLY A 182 11.04 -12.67 -11.38
C GLY A 182 12.37 -12.76 -10.63
N GLN A 183 13.50 -12.35 -11.22
CA GLN A 183 14.82 -12.45 -10.57
C GLN A 183 15.25 -11.18 -9.84
N THR A 184 14.73 -10.00 -10.23
CA THR A 184 15.16 -8.71 -9.65
C THR A 184 14.00 -8.03 -8.93
N THR A 185 14.18 -7.81 -7.63
CA THR A 185 13.26 -7.03 -6.79
C THR A 185 13.87 -5.65 -6.51
N PHE A 186 13.14 -4.59 -6.87
CA PHE A 186 13.53 -3.21 -6.59
C PHE A 186 12.76 -2.68 -5.39
N THR A 187 13.47 -2.21 -4.37
CA THR A 187 12.86 -1.81 -3.10
C THR A 187 13.00 -0.31 -2.87
N SER A 188 11.89 0.35 -2.53
CA SER A 188 11.86 1.73 -2.03
C SER A 188 11.43 1.73 -0.57
N ILE A 189 12.24 2.31 0.31
CA ILE A 189 11.95 2.41 1.73
C ILE A 189 11.49 3.84 2.03
N VAL A 190 10.27 3.97 2.54
CA VAL A 190 9.62 5.24 2.85
C VAL A 190 9.54 5.40 4.37
N PRO A 191 10.16 6.44 4.96
CA PRO A 191 9.93 6.76 6.36
C PRO A 191 8.52 7.34 6.51
N ILE A 192 7.76 6.82 7.45
CA ILE A 192 6.41 7.30 7.80
C ILE A 192 6.35 7.62 9.29
N TYR A 193 5.36 8.40 9.70
CA TYR A 193 5.11 8.74 11.09
C TYR A 193 3.77 8.15 11.56
N ASP A 194 3.76 7.59 12.76
CA ASP A 194 2.54 7.12 13.41
C ASP A 194 1.77 8.25 14.13
N ALA A 195 0.63 7.93 14.74
CA ALA A 195 -0.20 8.90 15.45
C ALA A 195 0.48 9.56 16.67
N LEU A 196 1.57 8.97 17.20
CA LEU A 196 2.38 9.55 18.27
C LEU A 196 3.64 10.26 17.74
N GLY A 197 3.88 10.21 16.42
CA GLY A 197 5.03 10.80 15.77
C GLY A 197 6.29 9.93 15.80
N GLU A 198 6.19 8.64 16.14
CA GLU A 198 7.31 7.71 16.05
C GLU A 198 7.58 7.38 14.58
N ALA A 199 8.86 7.37 14.19
CA ALA A 199 9.26 7.01 12.84
C ALA A 199 9.11 5.49 12.62
N ARG A 200 8.35 5.12 11.59
CA ARG A 200 8.21 3.75 11.06
C ARG A 200 8.67 3.74 9.60
N SER A 201 8.72 2.56 8.99
CA SER A 201 9.03 2.42 7.57
C SER A 201 8.01 1.57 6.84
N ILE A 202 7.75 1.93 5.59
CA ILE A 202 7.07 1.09 4.60
C ILE A 202 8.10 0.77 3.52
N SER A 203 8.24 -0.49 3.14
CA SER A 203 9.01 -0.89 1.96
C SER A 203 8.07 -1.29 0.83
N VAL A 204 8.17 -0.59 -0.29
CA VAL A 204 7.50 -0.95 -1.55
C VAL A 204 8.50 -1.72 -2.41
N GLN A 205 8.16 -2.96 -2.75
CA GLN A 205 8.99 -3.85 -3.55
C GLN A 205 8.35 -4.09 -4.91
N TRP A 206 9.14 -4.02 -5.97
CA TRP A 206 8.73 -4.22 -7.35
C TRP A 206 9.44 -5.41 -7.95
N THR A 207 8.69 -6.40 -8.42
CA THR A 207 9.21 -7.59 -9.10
C THR A 207 8.52 -7.73 -10.45
N LYS A 208 9.26 -7.93 -11.54
CA LYS A 208 8.64 -8.06 -12.88
C LYS A 208 7.91 -9.40 -13.00
N ALA A 209 6.63 -9.36 -13.41
CA ALA A 209 5.76 -10.53 -13.53
C ALA A 209 5.43 -10.93 -14.98
N GLY A 210 5.84 -10.11 -15.96
CA GLY A 210 5.70 -10.39 -17.39
C GLY A 210 5.88 -9.15 -18.25
N SER A 211 5.53 -9.23 -19.53
CA SER A 211 5.55 -8.08 -20.43
C SER A 211 4.60 -6.98 -19.95
N ASN A 212 5.14 -5.80 -19.65
CA ASN A 212 4.44 -4.66 -19.07
C ASN A 212 3.66 -4.93 -17.78
N ASN A 213 3.93 -6.03 -17.08
CA ASN A 213 3.26 -6.40 -15.84
C ASN A 213 4.26 -6.50 -14.68
N TRP A 214 3.93 -5.85 -13.58
CA TRP A 214 4.74 -5.79 -12.39
C TRP A 214 3.95 -6.23 -11.16
N ARG A 215 4.64 -6.92 -10.28
CA ARG A 215 4.19 -7.22 -8.93
C ARG A 215 4.70 -6.12 -7.99
N MET A 216 3.79 -5.57 -7.21
CA MET A 216 4.05 -4.63 -6.12
C MET A 216 3.71 -5.29 -4.78
N ASP A 217 4.69 -5.39 -3.91
CA ASP A 217 4.53 -5.83 -2.52
C ASP A 217 4.77 -4.63 -1.58
N VAL A 218 3.94 -4.48 -0.55
CA VAL A 218 4.03 -3.39 0.43
C VAL A 218 4.19 -4.00 1.81
N LEU A 219 5.40 -3.93 2.36
CA LEU A 219 5.69 -4.45 3.69
C LEU A 219 5.80 -3.28 4.67
N ALA A 220 5.21 -3.46 5.85
CA ALA A 220 5.25 -2.47 6.93
C ALA A 220 5.78 -3.13 8.22
N PRO A 221 7.12 -3.20 8.40
CA PRO A 221 7.72 -3.83 9.58
C PRO A 221 7.19 -3.24 10.88
N GLY A 222 6.75 -4.11 11.80
CA GLY A 222 6.20 -3.71 13.10
C GLY A 222 4.71 -3.36 13.09
N SER A 223 4.04 -3.35 11.93
CA SER A 223 2.58 -3.28 11.88
C SER A 223 1.99 -4.64 12.26
N SER A 224 0.91 -4.63 13.03
CA SER A 224 0.09 -5.81 13.34
C SER A 224 -0.86 -6.20 12.19
N LEU A 225 -1.00 -5.33 11.20
CA LEU A 225 -1.74 -5.57 9.96
C LEU A 225 -0.75 -5.65 8.79
N ASP A 226 -0.86 -6.71 8.00
CA ASP A 226 -0.01 -6.92 6.82
C ASP A 226 -0.64 -6.21 5.60
N PRO A 227 0.06 -5.28 4.93
CA PRO A 227 -0.51 -4.52 3.81
C PRO A 227 -0.72 -5.40 2.59
N VAL A 228 0.35 -5.97 2.03
CA VAL A 228 0.34 -6.98 0.97
C VAL A 228 1.78 -7.52 0.76
N GLY A 229 1.99 -8.84 0.69
CA GLY A 229 3.31 -9.44 0.44
C GLY A 229 3.84 -10.41 1.51
N GLY A 230 3.07 -10.70 2.58
CA GLY A 230 3.40 -11.70 3.59
C GLY A 230 2.75 -13.08 3.39
N ALA A 231 3.14 -14.03 4.24
CA ALA A 231 3.06 -15.50 4.17
C ALA A 231 1.69 -16.18 3.90
N GLY A 232 0.64 -15.44 3.54
CA GLY A 232 -0.57 -16.01 2.97
C GLY A 232 -0.24 -16.67 1.63
N THR A 233 -0.86 -17.78 1.31
CA THR A 233 -0.76 -18.38 -0.02
C THR A 233 -2.14 -18.38 -0.67
N ILE A 234 -2.23 -17.85 -1.88
CA ILE A 234 -3.41 -17.89 -2.72
C ILE A 234 -3.23 -19.06 -3.70
N PRO A 235 -4.22 -19.96 -3.86
CA PRO A 235 -4.23 -20.88 -5.00
C PRO A 235 -4.20 -20.04 -6.28
N GLY A 236 -3.18 -20.20 -7.12
CA GLY A 236 -3.04 -19.41 -8.35
C GLY A 236 -4.32 -19.42 -9.20
N PHE A 237 -4.59 -18.32 -9.90
CA PHE A 237 -5.68 -18.27 -10.87
C PHE A 237 -5.50 -19.39 -11.92
N ASN A 238 -6.64 -20.02 -12.25
CA ASN A 238 -6.91 -21.02 -13.30
C ASN A 238 -6.06 -20.76 -14.57
N ASP A 239 -5.24 -21.66 -15.05
CA ASP A 239 -5.59 -22.90 -15.77
C ASP A 239 -4.26 -23.62 -15.97
N GLN A 240 -4.00 -24.78 -15.35
CA GLN A 240 -3.20 -25.89 -15.93
C GLN A 240 -3.59 -27.17 -15.21
N GLN A 241 -4.70 -27.78 -15.65
CA GLN A 241 -4.99 -29.15 -15.22
C GLN A 241 -4.01 -30.10 -15.93
N MET A 242 -3.15 -30.77 -15.17
CA MET A 242 -2.49 -31.97 -15.68
C MET A 242 -3.53 -33.09 -15.72
N ASN A 243 -4.17 -33.24 -16.88
CA ASN A 243 -5.05 -34.37 -17.13
C ASN A 243 -4.20 -35.52 -17.68
N ALA A 244 -4.24 -36.66 -16.99
CA ALA A 244 -3.65 -37.90 -17.47
C ALA A 244 -4.49 -38.46 -18.63
N PHE A 245 -3.84 -38.90 -19.72
CA PHE A 245 -4.49 -39.52 -20.85
C PHE A 245 -4.00 -40.96 -21.04
N ASN A 246 -4.93 -41.91 -20.99
CA ASN A 246 -4.82 -43.32 -21.36
C ASN A 246 -3.60 -44.12 -20.85
N VAL A 247 -3.85 -44.99 -19.88
CA VAL A 247 -2.98 -46.15 -19.61
C VAL A 247 -3.11 -47.14 -20.77
N THR A 248 -2.11 -47.20 -21.64
CA THR A 248 -2.00 -48.31 -22.59
C THR A 248 -1.05 -49.35 -22.01
N GLY A 249 -1.61 -50.42 -21.45
CA GLY A 249 -0.85 -51.63 -21.15
C GLY A 249 -1.22 -52.30 -19.84
N THR A 250 -1.92 -53.42 -19.93
CA THR A 250 -1.75 -54.50 -18.96
C THR A 250 -1.99 -55.84 -19.65
N VAL A 251 -0.89 -56.50 -20.04
CA VAL A 251 -0.88 -57.96 -20.02
C VAL A 251 0.34 -58.38 -19.21
N GLN A 252 0.09 -58.98 -18.05
CA GLN A 252 1.13 -59.62 -17.25
C GLN A 252 1.79 -60.73 -18.10
N PRO A 253 3.10 -60.96 -18.01
CA PRO A 253 3.72 -62.04 -18.77
C PRO A 253 3.15 -63.39 -18.31
N VAL A 254 2.37 -64.04 -19.17
CA VAL A 254 1.82 -65.39 -18.91
C VAL A 254 2.81 -66.42 -19.46
N GLN A 255 3.21 -67.39 -18.63
CA GLN A 255 3.99 -68.54 -19.11
C GLN A 255 3.12 -69.38 -20.04
N GLN A 256 3.63 -69.73 -21.22
CA GLN A 256 2.94 -70.70 -22.08
C GLN A 256 2.81 -72.02 -21.33
N THR A 257 1.58 -72.53 -21.23
CA THR A 257 1.30 -73.85 -20.63
C THR A 257 0.45 -74.69 -21.56
N ASP A 258 0.86 -75.94 -21.80
CA ASP A 258 0.14 -76.89 -22.67
C ASP A 258 -0.09 -78.20 -21.91
N ASP A 259 -1.35 -78.63 -21.79
CA ASP A 259 -1.74 -79.90 -21.16
C ASP A 259 -1.73 -81.04 -22.18
N ILE A 260 -1.00 -82.11 -21.86
CA ILE A 260 -0.83 -83.29 -22.70
C ILE A 260 -1.53 -84.49 -22.07
N ASP A 261 -2.51 -85.03 -22.79
CA ASP A 261 -3.29 -86.20 -22.36
C ASP A 261 -2.77 -87.50 -22.98
N LEU A 262 -2.77 -88.55 -22.18
CA LEU A 262 -2.52 -89.92 -22.59
C LEU A 262 -3.84 -90.67 -22.87
N PRO A 263 -3.91 -91.53 -23.89
CA PRO A 263 -5.11 -92.28 -24.20
C PRO A 263 -5.45 -93.29 -23.10
N ALA A 264 -6.75 -93.55 -22.93
CA ALA A 264 -7.27 -94.47 -21.90
C ALA A 264 -6.73 -95.91 -21.98
N THR A 265 -6.17 -96.31 -23.13
CA THR A 265 -5.57 -97.65 -23.31
C THR A 265 -4.14 -97.52 -23.81
N ILE A 266 -3.19 -98.01 -23.02
CA ILE A 266 -1.77 -98.05 -23.39
C ILE A 266 -1.46 -99.37 -24.10
N VAL A 267 -1.05 -99.28 -25.37
CA VAL A 267 -0.67 -100.44 -26.18
C VAL A 267 0.84 -100.64 -26.16
N ALA A 268 1.30 -101.82 -25.72
CA ALA A 268 2.71 -102.19 -25.71
C ALA A 268 3.34 -102.11 -27.12
N GLY A 269 4.55 -101.56 -27.22
CA GLY A 269 5.25 -101.31 -28.47
C GLY A 269 4.89 -99.98 -29.15
N THR A 270 3.88 -99.25 -28.67
CA THR A 270 3.53 -97.92 -29.19
C THR A 270 4.50 -96.87 -28.66
N VAL A 271 4.95 -95.97 -29.53
CA VAL A 271 5.79 -94.82 -29.16
C VAL A 271 4.91 -93.64 -28.80
N TYR A 272 5.09 -93.11 -27.61
CA TYR A 272 4.49 -91.86 -27.14
C TYR A 272 5.56 -90.79 -27.18
N SER A 273 5.38 -89.77 -28.02
CA SER A 273 6.38 -88.72 -28.20
C SER A 273 5.79 -87.32 -28.25
N VAL A 274 6.55 -86.39 -27.70
CA VAL A 274 6.33 -84.95 -27.75
C VAL A 274 7.57 -84.30 -28.35
N THR A 275 7.40 -83.41 -29.32
CA THR A 275 8.46 -82.63 -29.95
C THR A 275 8.38 -81.20 -29.45
N ILE A 276 9.43 -80.74 -28.77
CA ILE A 276 9.48 -79.43 -28.11
C ILE A 276 10.66 -78.67 -28.69
N ASN A 277 10.42 -77.49 -29.27
CA ASN A 277 11.44 -76.69 -29.96
C ASN A 277 12.27 -77.49 -31.00
N GLY A 278 11.60 -78.42 -31.70
CA GLY A 278 12.22 -79.30 -32.70
C GLY A 278 12.94 -80.52 -32.13
N ILE A 279 13.01 -80.68 -30.80
CA ILE A 279 13.64 -81.82 -30.12
C ILE A 279 12.57 -82.84 -29.73
N VAL A 280 12.73 -84.09 -30.18
CA VAL A 280 11.78 -85.18 -29.91
C VAL A 280 12.13 -85.85 -28.57
N VAL A 281 11.18 -85.82 -27.63
CA VAL A 281 11.21 -86.62 -26.40
C VAL A 281 10.18 -87.75 -26.54
N SER A 282 10.63 -88.99 -26.48
CA SER A 282 9.77 -90.17 -26.71
C SER A 282 9.98 -91.27 -25.68
N TYR A 283 8.94 -92.07 -25.43
CA TYR A 283 8.97 -93.31 -24.66
C TYR A 283 8.17 -94.41 -25.37
N THR A 284 8.74 -95.60 -25.50
CA THR A 284 8.06 -96.77 -26.07
C THR A 284 7.47 -97.60 -24.93
N ALA A 285 6.15 -97.76 -24.89
CA ALA A 285 5.49 -98.52 -23.82
C ALA A 285 5.90 -100.00 -23.87
N THR A 286 6.27 -100.55 -22.72
CA THR A 286 6.63 -101.96 -22.56
C THR A 286 5.40 -102.82 -22.31
N SER A 287 5.55 -104.14 -22.40
CA SER A 287 4.49 -105.08 -21.98
C SER A 287 4.15 -104.96 -20.49
N ALA A 288 5.06 -104.44 -19.66
CA ALA A 288 4.80 -104.19 -18.25
C ALA A 288 3.87 -102.97 -18.06
N ASP A 289 4.07 -101.91 -18.83
CA ASP A 289 3.22 -100.70 -18.76
C ASP A 289 1.79 -100.99 -19.20
N ALA A 290 1.62 -101.79 -20.27
CA ALA A 290 0.30 -102.18 -20.76
C ALA A 290 -0.44 -103.14 -19.81
N ALA A 291 0.29 -103.97 -19.04
CA ALA A 291 -0.28 -104.92 -18.10
C ALA A 291 -0.89 -104.26 -16.83
N LEU A 292 -0.52 -103.01 -16.54
CA LEU A 292 -1.01 -102.27 -15.37
C LEU A 292 -2.45 -101.75 -15.53
N GLY A 293 -3.03 -101.82 -16.74
CA GLY A 293 -4.39 -101.31 -17.01
C GLY A 293 -4.52 -99.79 -16.85
N SER A 294 -5.73 -99.24 -17.00
CA SER A 294 -5.99 -97.82 -16.68
C SER A 294 -6.39 -97.68 -15.20
N PRO A 295 -5.81 -96.74 -14.43
CA PRO A 295 -4.88 -95.68 -14.84
C PRO A 295 -3.39 -96.05 -14.75
N GLY A 296 -3.03 -97.23 -14.22
CA GLY A 296 -1.64 -97.58 -13.89
C GLY A 296 -0.63 -97.51 -15.06
N GLY A 297 -1.04 -97.94 -16.26
CA GLY A 297 -0.23 -97.84 -17.47
C GLY A 297 -0.07 -96.40 -17.98
N GLN A 298 -1.11 -95.57 -17.85
CA GLN A 298 -1.05 -94.13 -18.18
C GLN A 298 -0.07 -93.43 -17.24
N GLN A 299 -0.14 -93.70 -15.94
CA GLN A 299 0.78 -93.14 -14.95
C GLN A 299 2.24 -93.53 -15.22
N ALA A 300 2.49 -94.80 -15.60
CA ALA A 300 3.84 -95.28 -15.91
C ALA A 300 4.47 -94.56 -17.12
N VAL A 301 3.74 -94.47 -18.23
CA VAL A 301 4.21 -93.79 -19.45
C VAL A 301 4.36 -92.28 -19.21
N ARG A 302 3.38 -91.65 -18.55
CA ARG A 302 3.43 -90.22 -18.20
C ARG A 302 4.65 -89.88 -17.35
N ASN A 303 4.90 -90.64 -16.28
CA ASN A 303 6.03 -90.38 -15.37
C ASN A 303 7.38 -90.51 -16.09
N GLN A 304 7.51 -91.44 -17.05
CA GLN A 304 8.72 -91.57 -17.87
C GLN A 304 8.91 -90.36 -18.78
N LEU A 305 7.85 -89.86 -19.42
CA LEU A 305 7.90 -88.66 -20.26
C LEU A 305 8.22 -87.41 -19.44
N VAL A 306 7.53 -87.18 -18.33
CA VAL A 306 7.76 -86.04 -17.43
C VAL A 306 9.20 -86.03 -16.89
N SER A 307 9.72 -87.20 -16.48
CA SER A 307 11.09 -87.32 -15.98
C SER A 307 12.14 -86.95 -17.05
N ARG A 308 11.96 -87.42 -18.28
CA ARG A 308 12.85 -87.10 -19.41
C ARG A 308 12.80 -85.61 -19.76
N ILE A 309 11.61 -85.03 -19.82
CA ILE A 309 11.42 -83.61 -20.12
C ILE A 309 12.05 -82.72 -19.04
N ASN A 310 11.88 -83.06 -17.76
CA ASN A 310 12.47 -82.28 -16.67
C ASN A 310 14.00 -82.43 -16.59
N THR A 311 14.55 -83.58 -16.96
CA THR A 311 16.00 -83.80 -17.01
C THR A 311 16.68 -82.87 -18.02
N ASP A 312 16.04 -82.65 -19.17
CA ASP A 312 16.53 -81.78 -20.25
C ASP A 312 15.83 -80.40 -20.28
N SER A 313 15.22 -79.98 -19.17
CA SER A 313 14.36 -78.78 -19.11
C SER A 313 15.07 -77.49 -19.55
N ALA A 314 16.35 -77.34 -19.23
CA ALA A 314 17.15 -76.18 -19.63
C ALA A 314 17.42 -76.11 -21.14
N THR A 315 17.56 -77.25 -21.82
CA THR A 315 17.80 -77.32 -23.27
C THR A 315 16.49 -77.28 -24.06
N LEU A 316 15.42 -77.86 -23.52
CA LEU A 316 14.08 -77.84 -24.12
C LEU A 316 13.35 -76.51 -23.91
N GLY A 317 13.72 -75.72 -22.90
CA GLY A 317 13.08 -74.44 -22.55
C GLY A 317 11.74 -74.59 -21.82
N VAL A 318 11.39 -75.81 -21.39
CA VAL A 318 10.13 -76.14 -20.70
C VAL A 318 10.36 -77.04 -19.48
N SER A 319 9.42 -77.02 -18.54
CA SER A 319 9.30 -77.98 -17.43
C SER A 319 7.95 -78.69 -17.50
N ALA A 320 7.92 -79.97 -17.12
CA ALA A 320 6.71 -80.78 -17.09
C ALA A 320 6.24 -81.03 -15.66
N VAL A 321 4.94 -80.89 -15.39
CA VAL A 321 4.31 -81.16 -14.10
C VAL A 321 3.16 -82.16 -14.30
N VAL A 322 3.05 -83.15 -13.43
CA VAL A 322 1.91 -84.09 -13.46
C VAL A 322 0.67 -83.35 -12.93
N VAL A 323 -0.42 -83.36 -13.70
CA VAL A 323 -1.68 -82.72 -13.33
C VAL A 323 -2.64 -83.74 -12.75
N ASP A 324 -2.87 -84.83 -13.50
CA ASP A 324 -3.82 -85.90 -13.15
C ASP A 324 -3.27 -87.26 -13.62
N ASP A 325 -4.06 -88.32 -13.43
CA ASP A 325 -3.69 -89.72 -13.72
C ASP A 325 -3.31 -90.00 -15.18
N ASP A 326 -3.82 -89.20 -16.12
CA ASP A 326 -3.60 -89.32 -17.56
C ASP A 326 -3.06 -88.05 -18.22
N THR A 327 -2.87 -86.97 -17.46
CA THR A 327 -2.46 -85.66 -17.99
C THR A 327 -1.17 -85.15 -17.35
N PHE A 328 -0.28 -84.57 -18.15
CA PHE A 328 0.83 -83.76 -17.68
C PHE A 328 0.90 -82.42 -18.42
N GLN A 329 1.28 -81.37 -17.70
CA GLN A 329 1.35 -80.01 -18.20
C GLN A 329 2.78 -79.61 -18.50
N LEU A 330 3.02 -79.08 -19.69
CA LEU A 330 4.27 -78.41 -20.06
C LEU A 330 4.17 -76.93 -19.73
N ARG A 331 5.21 -76.36 -19.14
CA ARG A 331 5.30 -74.94 -18.78
C ARG A 331 6.60 -74.36 -19.31
N ALA A 332 6.56 -73.20 -19.96
CA ALA A 332 7.77 -72.48 -20.33
C ALA A 332 8.60 -72.14 -19.06
N VAL A 333 9.92 -72.37 -19.09
CA VAL A 333 10.78 -72.13 -17.92
C VAL A 333 10.84 -70.64 -17.56
N ASN A 334 10.80 -69.76 -18.55
CA ASN A 334 10.76 -68.32 -18.38
C ASN A 334 9.47 -67.75 -19.00
N ALA A 335 8.82 -66.81 -18.31
CA ALA A 335 7.66 -66.10 -18.86
C ALA A 335 8.11 -65.20 -20.03
N GLY A 336 7.33 -65.17 -21.13
CA GLY A 336 7.63 -64.37 -22.31
C GLY A 336 8.46 -65.07 -23.40
N THR A 337 9.04 -66.24 -23.14
CA THR A 337 9.74 -67.06 -24.16
C THR A 337 8.88 -68.25 -24.60
N PRO A 338 8.28 -68.24 -25.81
CA PRO A 338 7.38 -69.31 -26.25
C PRO A 338 8.17 -70.56 -26.64
N TYR A 339 7.53 -71.72 -26.59
CA TYR A 339 8.05 -72.97 -27.14
C TYR A 339 7.12 -73.52 -28.24
N THR A 340 7.69 -74.17 -29.25
CA THR A 340 6.90 -74.88 -30.27
C THR A 340 6.64 -76.31 -29.82
N LEU A 341 5.42 -76.79 -29.97
CA LEU A 341 4.97 -78.11 -29.53
C LEU A 341 4.37 -78.91 -30.71
N ALA A 342 4.73 -80.18 -30.83
CA ALA A 342 4.04 -81.15 -31.67
C ALA A 342 3.97 -82.53 -31.00
N THR A 343 2.81 -83.20 -31.04
CA THR A 343 2.63 -84.53 -30.45
C THR A 343 2.53 -85.62 -31.52
N SER A 344 2.80 -86.87 -31.11
CA SER A 344 2.48 -88.06 -31.92
C SER A 344 0.97 -88.32 -31.94
N SER A 345 0.47 -89.10 -32.91
CA SER A 345 -0.97 -89.47 -33.00
C SER A 345 -1.50 -90.28 -31.82
N SER A 346 -0.62 -90.67 -30.89
CA SER A 346 -0.90 -91.39 -29.65
C SER A 346 -1.03 -90.47 -28.43
N LEU A 347 -0.91 -89.15 -28.58
CA LEU A 347 -1.09 -88.13 -27.52
C LEU A 347 -1.93 -86.96 -28.05
N SER A 348 -2.77 -86.37 -27.19
CA SER A 348 -3.56 -85.17 -27.53
C SER A 348 -3.16 -83.98 -26.66
N VAL A 349 -3.25 -82.78 -27.23
CA VAL A 349 -3.12 -81.52 -26.48
C VAL A 349 -4.52 -81.09 -26.08
N ALA A 350 -4.77 -80.99 -24.77
CA ALA A 350 -6.11 -80.80 -24.20
C ALA A 350 -6.45 -79.32 -23.98
N ALA A 351 -5.46 -78.54 -23.53
CA ALA A 351 -5.58 -77.11 -23.30
C ALA A 351 -4.24 -76.42 -23.55
N SER A 352 -4.28 -75.23 -24.16
CA SER A 352 -3.09 -74.41 -24.43
C SER A 352 -3.31 -72.96 -24.00
N VAL A 353 -2.38 -72.40 -23.22
CA VAL A 353 -2.35 -70.98 -22.85
C VAL A 353 -1.26 -70.29 -23.67
N ALA A 354 -1.64 -69.31 -24.50
CA ALA A 354 -0.72 -68.62 -25.40
C ALA A 354 0.29 -67.72 -24.67
N ASN A 355 1.54 -67.66 -25.17
CA ASN A 355 2.57 -66.75 -24.67
C ASN A 355 2.22 -65.29 -25.01
N VAL A 356 2.27 -64.40 -24.02
CA VAL A 356 2.16 -62.94 -24.25
C VAL A 356 3.51 -62.28 -24.00
N THR A 357 4.05 -61.61 -25.02
CA THR A 357 5.27 -60.78 -24.90
C THR A 357 4.97 -59.55 -24.04
N PRO A 358 5.90 -59.08 -23.17
CA PRO A 358 5.62 -57.97 -22.26
C PRO A 358 5.38 -56.67 -23.04
N SER A 359 4.20 -56.07 -22.87
CA SER A 359 3.94 -54.69 -23.28
C SER A 359 4.37 -53.74 -22.16
N TYR A 360 5.28 -52.82 -22.43
CA TYR A 360 5.74 -51.83 -21.46
C TYR A 360 4.63 -50.83 -21.12
N GLN A 361 4.37 -50.59 -19.83
CA GLN A 361 3.43 -49.56 -19.41
C GLN A 361 3.95 -48.18 -19.82
N THR A 362 3.12 -47.46 -20.57
CA THR A 362 3.36 -46.08 -20.98
C THR A 362 2.21 -45.24 -20.49
N ASP A 363 2.53 -44.07 -19.96
CA ASP A 363 1.54 -43.12 -19.50
C ASP A 363 1.91 -41.70 -19.98
N SER A 364 0.89 -40.91 -20.30
CA SER A 364 1.04 -39.59 -20.92
C SER A 364 0.30 -38.52 -20.15
N PHE A 365 1.04 -37.48 -19.80
CA PHE A 365 0.52 -36.29 -19.14
C PHE A 365 0.51 -35.14 -20.13
N VAL A 366 -0.64 -34.47 -20.29
CA VAL A 366 -0.72 -33.26 -21.10
C VAL A 366 -0.54 -32.06 -20.18
N LEU A 367 0.44 -31.22 -20.48
CA LEU A 367 0.55 -29.88 -19.90
C LEU A 367 -0.10 -28.91 -20.91
N THR A 368 -1.30 -28.41 -20.61
CA THR A 368 -1.95 -27.37 -21.42
C THR A 368 -1.38 -25.98 -21.09
N GLY A 369 -1.87 -24.89 -21.73
CA GLY A 369 -1.71 -23.44 -21.45
C GLY A 369 -0.32 -22.75 -21.55
N THR A 370 -0.20 -21.62 -20.84
CA THR A 370 0.94 -20.68 -20.89
C THR A 370 1.93 -20.91 -19.76
N VAL A 371 3.18 -20.47 -19.95
CA VAL A 371 4.21 -20.50 -18.89
C VAL A 371 3.66 -19.80 -17.65
N GLY A 372 3.67 -20.49 -16.51
CA GLY A 372 3.29 -19.93 -15.22
C GLY A 372 4.18 -18.74 -14.81
N GLU A 373 3.71 -17.93 -13.86
CA GLU A 373 4.49 -16.84 -13.29
C GLU A 373 5.71 -17.37 -12.53
N VAL A 374 6.75 -16.54 -12.32
CA VAL A 374 7.95 -16.97 -11.59
C VAL A 374 7.60 -17.36 -10.16
N GLY A 375 8.00 -18.57 -9.75
CA GLY A 375 7.66 -19.15 -8.45
C GLY A 375 6.56 -20.22 -8.50
N ASP A 376 5.90 -20.39 -9.65
CA ASP A 376 4.95 -21.48 -9.86
C ASP A 376 5.65 -22.83 -9.81
N THR A 377 5.12 -23.75 -9.01
CA THR A 377 5.65 -25.10 -8.84
C THR A 377 4.83 -26.11 -9.63
N TYR A 378 5.49 -26.87 -10.50
CA TYR A 378 4.95 -28.01 -11.23
C TYR A 378 5.53 -29.28 -10.63
N SER A 379 4.68 -30.15 -10.08
CA SER A 379 5.13 -31.39 -9.43
C SER A 379 4.54 -32.62 -10.11
N ILE A 380 5.34 -33.68 -10.22
CA ILE A 380 4.89 -35.02 -10.63
C ILE A 380 5.35 -36.05 -9.61
N SER A 381 4.43 -36.88 -9.13
CA SER A 381 4.72 -37.92 -8.14
C SER A 381 4.29 -39.30 -8.61
N LEU A 382 5.15 -40.29 -8.33
CA LEU A 382 4.93 -41.71 -8.55
C LEU A 382 4.85 -42.40 -7.19
N SER A 383 3.89 -43.30 -7.02
CA SER A 383 3.66 -44.07 -5.79
C SER A 383 3.39 -45.54 -6.12
N GLY A 384 3.66 -46.44 -5.17
CA GLY A 384 3.39 -47.87 -5.32
C GLY A 384 4.46 -48.61 -6.12
N ILE A 385 5.69 -48.11 -6.17
CA ILE A 385 6.77 -48.66 -7.01
C ILE A 385 7.34 -49.96 -6.39
N THR A 386 7.60 -50.99 -7.21
CA THR A 386 8.32 -52.22 -6.81
C THR A 386 9.56 -52.45 -7.69
N GLY A 387 10.38 -53.45 -7.38
CA GLY A 387 11.54 -53.83 -8.23
C GLY A 387 12.87 -53.15 -7.89
N GLY A 388 13.13 -52.84 -6.61
CA GLY A 388 14.41 -52.28 -6.16
C GLY A 388 14.49 -50.74 -6.15
N PHE A 389 13.38 -50.06 -6.48
CA PHE A 389 13.22 -48.61 -6.42
C PHE A 389 12.47 -48.17 -5.15
N PRO A 390 12.55 -46.89 -4.75
CA PRO A 390 11.81 -46.35 -3.60
C PRO A 390 10.30 -46.39 -3.82
N ALA A 391 9.52 -46.69 -2.76
CA ALA A 391 8.07 -46.89 -2.84
C ALA A 391 7.26 -45.66 -3.32
N SER A 392 7.83 -44.46 -3.20
CA SER A 392 7.30 -43.23 -3.79
C SER A 392 8.43 -42.28 -4.17
N ARG A 393 8.23 -41.52 -5.25
CA ARG A 393 9.15 -40.48 -5.74
C ARG A 393 8.36 -39.30 -6.25
N SER A 394 8.88 -38.08 -6.06
CA SER A 394 8.27 -36.85 -6.53
C SER A 394 9.34 -35.92 -7.10
N TRP A 395 9.04 -35.28 -8.22
CA TRP A 395 9.88 -34.29 -8.87
C TRP A 395 9.10 -32.99 -8.95
N THR A 396 9.74 -31.88 -8.57
CA THR A 396 9.14 -30.55 -8.58
C THR A 396 10.04 -29.60 -9.33
N TYR A 397 9.44 -28.86 -10.26
CA TYR A 397 10.07 -27.79 -10.99
C TYR A 397 9.41 -26.46 -10.62
N THR A 398 10.21 -25.49 -10.19
CA THR A 398 9.74 -24.13 -9.95
C THR A 398 10.13 -23.26 -11.14
N THR A 399 9.17 -22.54 -11.70
CA THR A 399 9.42 -21.59 -12.79
C THR A 399 10.40 -20.51 -12.34
N THR A 400 11.35 -20.21 -13.22
CA THR A 400 12.44 -19.26 -13.01
C THR A 400 12.26 -17.98 -13.82
N GLY A 401 11.28 -17.95 -14.73
CA GLY A 401 11.01 -16.86 -15.66
C GLY A 401 11.82 -16.94 -16.94
N GLU A 402 12.69 -17.94 -17.09
CA GLU A 402 13.46 -18.19 -18.31
C GLU A 402 12.76 -19.17 -19.27
N GLU A 403 11.64 -19.76 -18.85
CA GLU A 403 10.91 -20.75 -19.61
C GLU A 403 10.14 -20.07 -20.76
N GLY A 404 10.58 -20.26 -22.01
CA GLY A 404 9.91 -19.64 -23.17
C GLY A 404 8.59 -20.30 -23.62
N SER A 405 8.21 -21.44 -23.04
CA SER A 405 6.95 -22.17 -23.33
C SER A 405 6.68 -23.27 -22.32
N ILE A 406 5.44 -23.79 -22.25
CA ILE A 406 5.08 -24.96 -21.43
C ILE A 406 5.94 -26.19 -21.76
N ASN A 407 6.45 -26.29 -22.99
CA ASN A 407 7.42 -27.33 -23.39
C ASN A 407 8.75 -27.22 -22.64
N ALA A 408 9.20 -26.02 -22.28
CA ALA A 408 10.43 -25.84 -21.51
C ALA A 408 10.26 -26.42 -20.09
N ILE A 409 9.09 -26.21 -19.47
CA ILE A 409 8.73 -26.78 -18.17
C ILE A 409 8.64 -28.31 -18.25
N ALA A 410 7.94 -28.84 -19.27
CA ALA A 410 7.85 -30.28 -19.51
C ALA A 410 9.24 -30.93 -19.70
N ASN A 411 10.12 -30.28 -20.46
CA ASN A 411 11.49 -30.74 -20.69
C ASN A 411 12.34 -30.70 -19.42
N ALA A 412 12.19 -29.67 -18.59
CA ALA A 412 12.89 -29.56 -17.32
C ALA A 412 12.46 -30.67 -16.34
N LEU A 413 11.15 -30.94 -16.24
CA LEU A 413 10.63 -32.08 -15.48
C LEU A 413 11.14 -33.42 -16.02
N ALA A 414 11.10 -33.63 -17.33
CA ALA A 414 11.63 -34.85 -17.95
C ALA A 414 13.13 -35.04 -17.69
N ALA A 415 13.91 -33.95 -17.72
CA ALA A 415 15.33 -33.97 -17.40
C ALA A 415 15.58 -34.35 -15.93
N GLN A 416 14.79 -33.81 -15.00
CA GLN A 416 14.87 -34.19 -13.58
C GLN A 416 14.55 -35.68 -13.36
N ILE A 417 13.50 -36.20 -14.00
CA ILE A 417 13.12 -37.62 -13.93
C ILE A 417 14.22 -38.53 -14.50
N ASN A 418 14.82 -38.13 -15.63
CA ASN A 418 15.86 -38.93 -16.29
C ASN A 418 17.23 -38.85 -15.58
N ALA A 419 17.51 -37.73 -14.89
CA ALA A 419 18.71 -37.56 -14.09
C ALA A 419 18.66 -38.31 -12.75
N ASP A 420 17.46 -38.62 -12.25
CA ASP A 420 17.27 -39.37 -11.01
C ASP A 420 17.63 -40.87 -11.22
N PRO A 421 18.73 -41.36 -10.62
CA PRO A 421 19.15 -42.76 -10.75
C PRO A 421 18.11 -43.73 -10.16
N ASP A 422 17.31 -43.26 -9.19
CA ASP A 422 16.28 -44.04 -8.52
C ASP A 422 14.89 -43.87 -9.16
N SER A 423 14.80 -43.22 -10.33
CA SER A 423 13.55 -43.14 -11.08
C SER A 423 13.22 -44.51 -11.70
N PRO A 424 12.00 -45.06 -11.51
CA PRO A 424 11.56 -46.30 -12.15
C PRO A 424 11.18 -46.12 -13.63
N ALA A 425 11.16 -44.88 -14.13
CA ALA A 425 10.69 -44.54 -15.47
C ALA A 425 11.72 -43.70 -16.25
N LEU A 426 11.61 -43.73 -17.57
CA LEU A 426 12.24 -42.79 -18.48
C LEU A 426 11.17 -41.82 -18.97
N ALA A 427 11.49 -40.53 -18.94
CA ALA A 427 10.61 -39.47 -19.40
C ALA A 427 11.01 -38.99 -20.81
N SER A 428 10.02 -38.70 -21.64
CA SER A 428 10.21 -38.07 -22.95
C SER A 428 9.11 -37.04 -23.17
N VAL A 429 9.38 -36.01 -23.96
CA VAL A 429 8.43 -34.92 -24.22
C VAL A 429 8.27 -34.73 -25.72
N GLN A 430 7.03 -34.72 -26.20
CA GLN A 430 6.72 -34.40 -27.59
C GLN A 430 5.43 -33.57 -27.65
N GLY A 431 5.50 -32.35 -28.19
CA GLY A 431 4.32 -31.51 -28.42
C GLY A 431 3.50 -31.13 -27.16
N GLY A 432 4.15 -30.88 -26.02
CA GLY A 432 3.48 -30.55 -24.75
C GLY A 432 3.06 -31.76 -23.91
N ILE A 433 3.28 -32.96 -24.43
CA ILE A 433 2.93 -34.22 -23.77
C ILE A 433 4.19 -34.80 -23.13
N LEU A 434 4.18 -34.92 -21.80
CA LEU A 434 5.19 -35.64 -21.03
C LEU A 434 4.79 -37.12 -20.99
N THR A 435 5.56 -37.98 -21.64
CA THR A 435 5.35 -39.43 -21.66
C THR A 435 6.34 -40.12 -20.73
N LEU A 436 5.84 -40.92 -19.79
CA LEU A 436 6.62 -41.79 -18.92
C LEU A 436 6.57 -43.23 -19.43
N LYS A 437 7.75 -43.84 -19.56
CA LYS A 437 7.90 -45.25 -19.95
C LYS A 437 8.66 -46.00 -18.86
N ALA A 438 8.15 -47.15 -18.43
CA ALA A 438 8.83 -48.01 -17.46
C ALA A 438 10.24 -48.41 -17.92
N LYS A 439 11.22 -48.44 -16.99
CA LYS A 439 12.54 -49.05 -17.25
C LYS A 439 12.39 -50.58 -17.38
N ASN A 440 13.25 -51.20 -18.20
CA ASN A 440 13.14 -52.61 -18.58
C ASN A 440 13.10 -53.54 -17.37
N GLY A 441 12.11 -54.44 -17.29
CA GLY A 441 11.98 -55.42 -16.21
C GLY A 441 11.35 -54.91 -14.92
N VAL A 442 10.88 -53.66 -14.88
CA VAL A 442 10.11 -53.11 -13.76
C VAL A 442 8.62 -53.14 -14.16
N PRO A 443 7.82 -54.07 -13.63
CA PRO A 443 6.38 -53.87 -13.60
C PRO A 443 6.19 -52.61 -12.75
N ILE A 444 5.74 -51.51 -13.34
CA ILE A 444 5.14 -50.45 -12.56
C ILE A 444 3.86 -51.11 -12.04
N PRO A 445 3.75 -51.43 -10.74
CA PRO A 445 2.49 -51.91 -10.22
C PRO A 445 1.50 -50.83 -10.62
N SER A 446 0.46 -51.26 -11.32
CA SER A 446 -0.71 -50.45 -11.63
C SER A 446 -0.78 -49.26 -10.70
N TRP A 447 -0.93 -48.04 -11.23
CA TRP A 447 -1.78 -47.09 -10.52
C TRP A 447 -2.93 -47.89 -9.92
N THR A 448 -2.96 -48.05 -8.60
CA THR A 448 -3.74 -49.12 -8.01
C THR A 448 -5.20 -48.81 -8.25
N VAL A 449 -5.75 -49.39 -9.31
CA VAL A 449 -7.18 -49.55 -9.51
C VAL A 449 -7.49 -50.86 -8.80
N ASP A 450 -7.47 -50.80 -7.46
CA ASP A 450 -8.11 -51.85 -6.67
C ASP A 450 -9.61 -51.54 -6.72
N GLY A 451 -10.27 -52.18 -7.70
CA GLY A 451 -11.63 -51.87 -8.15
C GLY A 451 -11.64 -50.70 -9.13
N GLY A 452 -12.18 -50.89 -10.32
CA GLY A 452 -12.40 -49.84 -11.33
C GLY A 452 -13.34 -48.77 -10.81
N GLN A 453 -12.85 -47.88 -9.94
CA GLN A 453 -13.57 -46.72 -9.43
C GLN A 453 -13.30 -45.51 -10.30
N SER A 454 -14.31 -45.13 -11.09
CA SER A 454 -14.36 -43.84 -11.78
C SER A 454 -15.29 -42.91 -11.00
N SER A 455 -14.88 -41.67 -10.73
CA SER A 455 -15.79 -40.67 -10.18
C SER A 455 -16.28 -39.72 -11.27
N VAL A 456 -17.58 -39.43 -11.24
CA VAL A 456 -18.21 -38.44 -12.12
C VAL A 456 -18.62 -37.26 -11.25
N THR A 457 -18.18 -36.06 -11.63
CA THR A 457 -18.53 -34.80 -10.95
C THR A 457 -19.50 -34.01 -11.80
N VAL A 458 -20.62 -33.63 -11.19
CA VAL A 458 -21.61 -32.72 -11.76
C VAL A 458 -21.14 -31.27 -11.54
N PRO A 459 -21.18 -30.39 -12.55
CA PRO A 459 -20.83 -28.97 -12.38
C PRO A 459 -21.63 -28.28 -11.26
N GLY A 460 -21.10 -27.20 -10.69
CA GLY A 460 -21.85 -26.40 -9.72
C GLY A 460 -23.04 -25.69 -10.37
N GLY A 461 -24.26 -25.97 -9.90
CA GLY A 461 -25.52 -25.30 -10.31
C GLY A 461 -25.83 -24.02 -9.52
N PRO A 462 -26.91 -23.27 -9.87
CA PRO A 462 -28.17 -23.79 -10.42
C PRO A 462 -28.21 -23.93 -11.95
N PHE A 463 -28.86 -25.00 -12.43
CA PHE A 463 -28.99 -25.30 -13.87
C PHE A 463 -30.20 -24.64 -14.51
N ALA A 464 -30.06 -24.28 -15.79
CA ALA A 464 -31.19 -23.87 -16.61
C ALA A 464 -32.05 -25.10 -16.98
N GLY A 465 -33.38 -24.96 -16.94
CA GLY A 465 -34.27 -26.03 -17.35
C GLY A 465 -34.07 -26.39 -18.82
N GLY A 466 -33.82 -27.67 -19.11
CA GLY A 466 -33.58 -28.21 -20.46
C GLY A 466 -32.13 -28.62 -20.77
N GLU A 467 -31.19 -28.44 -19.84
CA GLU A 467 -29.82 -28.94 -19.99
C GLU A 467 -29.77 -30.47 -19.87
N VAL A 468 -29.19 -31.16 -20.85
CA VAL A 468 -29.10 -32.63 -20.88
C VAL A 468 -27.71 -33.07 -20.43
N PHE A 469 -27.66 -33.86 -19.36
CA PHE A 469 -26.47 -34.49 -18.81
C PHE A 469 -26.43 -35.95 -19.25
N THR A 470 -25.38 -36.35 -19.98
CA THR A 470 -25.23 -37.72 -20.48
C THR A 470 -23.97 -38.37 -19.92
N VAL A 471 -24.12 -39.55 -19.33
CA VAL A 471 -23.03 -40.43 -18.93
C VAL A 471 -23.10 -41.68 -19.80
N THR A 472 -22.09 -41.91 -20.62
CA THR A 472 -21.98 -43.10 -21.46
C THR A 472 -21.08 -44.11 -20.77
N LEU A 473 -21.59 -45.30 -20.48
CA LEU A 473 -20.84 -46.39 -19.86
C LEU A 473 -20.82 -47.60 -20.79
N ASN A 474 -19.62 -48.01 -21.21
CA ASN A 474 -19.42 -49.13 -22.14
C ASN A 474 -20.31 -49.04 -23.40
N GLY A 475 -20.47 -47.82 -23.93
CA GLY A 475 -21.29 -47.52 -25.11
C GLY A 475 -22.80 -47.39 -24.89
N ALA A 476 -23.29 -47.43 -23.64
CA ALA A 476 -24.68 -47.18 -23.29
C ALA A 476 -24.86 -45.81 -22.62
N ASP A 477 -25.78 -45.00 -23.14
CA ASP A 477 -26.02 -43.63 -22.66
C ASP A 477 -27.04 -43.58 -21.52
N TYR A 478 -26.69 -42.88 -20.44
CA TYR A 478 -27.54 -42.59 -19.29
C TYR A 478 -27.74 -41.08 -19.22
N THR A 479 -28.96 -40.62 -19.46
CA THR A 479 -29.26 -39.19 -19.60
C THR A 479 -30.19 -38.66 -18.53
N TYR A 480 -29.96 -37.42 -18.09
CA TYR A 480 -30.90 -36.64 -17.29
C TYR A 480 -31.07 -35.25 -17.89
N THR A 481 -32.31 -34.77 -18.01
CA THR A 481 -32.59 -33.39 -18.44
C THR A 481 -32.93 -32.57 -17.21
N ALA A 482 -32.09 -31.59 -16.87
CA ALA A 482 -32.27 -30.76 -15.68
C ALA A 482 -33.52 -29.88 -15.77
N LEU A 483 -34.20 -29.72 -14.64
CA LEU A 483 -35.28 -28.77 -14.45
C LEU A 483 -34.72 -27.43 -13.95
N ALA A 484 -35.47 -26.35 -14.17
CA ALA A 484 -35.03 -25.02 -13.76
C ALA A 484 -34.91 -24.95 -12.23
N GLY A 485 -33.70 -24.67 -11.74
CA GLY A 485 -33.41 -24.60 -10.30
C GLY A 485 -32.83 -25.88 -9.70
N ASP A 486 -32.62 -26.94 -10.50
CA ASP A 486 -31.90 -28.13 -10.05
C ASP A 486 -30.50 -27.75 -9.55
N THR A 487 -30.13 -28.32 -8.40
CA THR A 487 -28.78 -28.23 -7.84
C THR A 487 -27.92 -29.39 -8.36
N ALA A 488 -26.61 -29.30 -8.15
CA ALA A 488 -25.69 -30.40 -8.48
C ALA A 488 -26.08 -31.72 -7.78
N THR A 489 -26.71 -31.63 -6.60
CA THR A 489 -27.26 -32.77 -5.84
C THR A 489 -28.39 -33.46 -6.59
N ASP A 490 -29.30 -32.68 -7.17
CA ASP A 490 -30.50 -33.20 -7.86
C ASP A 490 -30.11 -33.92 -9.16
N VAL A 491 -29.21 -33.31 -9.94
CA VAL A 491 -28.65 -33.92 -11.16
C VAL A 491 -27.83 -35.17 -10.83
N ARG A 492 -27.01 -35.13 -9.77
CA ARG A 492 -26.24 -36.30 -9.30
C ARG A 492 -27.17 -37.46 -8.95
N ASP A 493 -28.18 -37.23 -8.13
CA ASP A 493 -29.09 -38.30 -7.67
C ASP A 493 -29.92 -38.89 -8.80
N ALA A 494 -30.34 -38.05 -9.76
CA ALA A 494 -31.02 -38.51 -10.95
C ALA A 494 -30.12 -39.38 -11.84
N LEU A 495 -28.86 -39.00 -12.05
CA LEU A 495 -27.89 -39.80 -12.80
C LEU A 495 -27.51 -41.10 -12.07
N VAL A 496 -27.30 -41.05 -10.75
CA VAL A 496 -27.07 -42.26 -9.93
C VAL A 496 -28.23 -43.24 -10.05
N THR A 497 -29.47 -42.72 -10.03
CA THR A 497 -30.68 -43.53 -10.21
C THR A 497 -30.76 -44.11 -11.62
N ALA A 498 -30.45 -43.33 -12.65
CA ALA A 498 -30.45 -43.78 -14.04
C ALA A 498 -29.39 -44.87 -14.30
N ILE A 499 -28.20 -44.75 -13.68
CA ILE A 499 -27.10 -45.69 -13.84
C ILE A 499 -27.25 -46.92 -12.94
N GLY A 500 -28.07 -46.91 -11.89
CA GLY A 500 -28.23 -48.04 -10.96
C GLY A 500 -28.89 -49.31 -11.53
N THR A 501 -29.28 -49.31 -12.81
CA THR A 501 -30.04 -50.40 -13.45
C THR A 501 -29.28 -51.50 -14.23
N PRO A 502 -27.96 -51.47 -14.52
CA PRO A 502 -27.24 -52.57 -15.13
C PRO A 502 -26.58 -53.50 -14.11
N THR A 503 -26.67 -54.80 -14.37
CA THR A 503 -25.98 -55.85 -13.61
C THR A 503 -24.47 -55.78 -13.84
N GLY A 504 -23.72 -55.25 -12.87
CA GLY A 504 -22.25 -55.32 -12.82
C GLY A 504 -21.51 -54.02 -12.48
N ILE A 505 -22.22 -52.88 -12.38
CA ILE A 505 -21.66 -51.59 -11.99
C ILE A 505 -22.35 -51.13 -10.70
N THR A 506 -21.57 -50.93 -9.63
CA THR A 506 -22.05 -50.34 -8.38
C THR A 506 -21.89 -48.83 -8.44
N VAL A 507 -22.98 -48.08 -8.27
CA VAL A 507 -22.95 -46.61 -8.23
C VAL A 507 -23.19 -46.13 -6.81
N THR A 508 -22.30 -45.31 -6.26
CA THR A 508 -22.39 -44.79 -4.89
C THR A 508 -22.22 -43.27 -4.89
N PRO A 509 -23.15 -42.48 -4.34
CA PRO A 509 -22.92 -41.05 -4.10
C PRO A 509 -21.75 -40.82 -3.13
N VAL A 510 -20.85 -39.89 -3.44
CA VAL A 510 -19.63 -39.62 -2.65
C VAL A 510 -19.58 -38.17 -2.12
N GLY A 511 -20.50 -37.31 -2.55
CA GLY A 511 -20.58 -35.91 -2.12
C GLY A 511 -21.75 -35.18 -2.77
N PRO A 512 -21.98 -33.89 -2.45
CA PRO A 512 -23.14 -33.09 -2.92
C PRO A 512 -23.26 -33.02 -4.45
N ASP A 513 -22.18 -33.24 -5.19
CA ASP A 513 -22.09 -33.10 -6.64
C ASP A 513 -21.39 -34.31 -7.31
N GLN A 514 -21.11 -35.39 -6.56
CA GLN A 514 -20.25 -36.49 -7.03
C GLN A 514 -20.81 -37.88 -6.74
N PHE A 515 -20.58 -38.80 -7.67
CA PHE A 515 -20.82 -40.23 -7.48
C PHE A 515 -19.69 -41.09 -8.07
N SER A 516 -19.44 -42.25 -7.46
CA SER A 516 -18.45 -43.23 -7.90
C SER A 516 -19.12 -44.41 -8.61
N LEU A 517 -18.47 -44.90 -9.65
CA LEU A 517 -18.82 -46.08 -10.43
C LEU A 517 -17.79 -47.16 -10.20
N THR A 518 -18.19 -48.34 -9.73
CA THR A 518 -17.29 -49.47 -9.45
C THR A 518 -17.68 -50.69 -10.29
N THR A 519 -16.77 -51.26 -11.08
CA THR A 519 -16.97 -52.55 -11.78
C THR A 519 -16.47 -53.75 -10.98
N ALA A 520 -16.94 -54.95 -11.32
CA ALA A 520 -16.34 -56.20 -10.83
C ALA A 520 -14.90 -56.37 -11.36
N ALA A 521 -14.03 -56.98 -10.54
CA ALA A 521 -12.60 -57.13 -10.83
C ALA A 521 -12.35 -57.78 -12.21
N GLY A 522 -11.60 -57.08 -13.07
CA GLY A 522 -11.13 -57.58 -14.37
C GLY A 522 -11.95 -57.15 -15.60
N ALA A 523 -13.04 -56.40 -15.45
CA ALA A 523 -13.78 -55.83 -16.59
C ALA A 523 -13.33 -54.39 -16.90
N PRO A 524 -12.97 -54.07 -18.17
CA PRO A 524 -12.68 -52.68 -18.56
C PRO A 524 -13.94 -51.82 -18.42
N LEU A 525 -13.77 -50.58 -17.95
CA LEU A 525 -14.83 -49.57 -17.89
C LEU A 525 -14.44 -48.42 -18.80
N GLU A 526 -15.23 -48.18 -19.85
CA GLU A 526 -15.12 -47.01 -20.71
C GLU A 526 -16.19 -46.00 -20.29
N VAL A 527 -15.76 -44.79 -19.92
CA VAL A 527 -16.62 -43.70 -19.45
C VAL A 527 -16.44 -42.49 -20.35
N GLU A 528 -17.50 -42.09 -21.04
CA GLU A 528 -17.57 -40.86 -21.80
C GLU A 528 -18.69 -39.98 -21.23
N VAL A 529 -18.49 -38.67 -21.15
CA VAL A 529 -19.43 -37.76 -20.46
C VAL A 529 -19.56 -36.44 -21.21
N THR A 530 -20.79 -35.96 -21.36
CA THR A 530 -21.10 -34.71 -22.08
C THR A 530 -22.25 -33.94 -21.39
N PRO A 531 -22.35 -32.60 -21.53
CA PRO A 531 -21.42 -31.68 -22.23
C PRO A 531 -20.36 -31.01 -21.31
N THR A 532 -20.49 -31.10 -19.98
CA THR A 532 -19.60 -30.43 -19.00
C THR A 532 -19.28 -31.31 -17.78
N LEU A 533 -19.52 -32.62 -17.88
CA LEU A 533 -19.20 -33.58 -16.84
C LEU A 533 -17.73 -34.02 -16.95
N THR A 534 -16.99 -34.00 -15.85
CA THR A 534 -15.59 -34.46 -15.82
C THR A 534 -15.54 -35.86 -15.22
N ALA A 535 -15.14 -36.85 -16.02
CA ALA A 535 -14.74 -38.16 -15.51
C ALA A 535 -13.27 -38.10 -15.07
N ALA A 536 -13.01 -38.45 -13.81
CA ALA A 536 -11.66 -38.70 -13.33
C ALA A 536 -11.52 -40.19 -13.03
N THR A 537 -10.70 -40.89 -13.83
CA THR A 537 -10.15 -42.19 -13.40
C THR A 537 -9.13 -41.89 -12.32
N GLY A 538 -9.24 -42.56 -11.15
CA GLY A 538 -8.38 -42.31 -10.00
C GLY A 538 -6.88 -42.38 -10.34
N GLY A 539 -6.27 -41.21 -10.49
CA GLY A 539 -4.85 -41.01 -10.74
C GLY A 539 -4.48 -39.61 -10.24
N THR A 540 -3.40 -39.53 -9.47
CA THR A 540 -2.93 -38.42 -8.63
C THR A 540 -3.16 -37.01 -9.21
N ARG A 541 -3.99 -36.19 -8.55
CA ARG A 541 -4.06 -34.73 -8.79
C ARG A 541 -2.76 -34.07 -8.34
N THR A 542 -2.11 -33.32 -9.22
CA THR A 542 -1.02 -32.41 -8.86
C THR A 542 -1.62 -31.13 -8.23
N THR A 543 -1.00 -30.63 -7.17
CA THR A 543 -1.44 -29.40 -6.49
C THR A 543 -1.03 -28.17 -7.30
N ASN A 544 -1.99 -27.28 -7.56
CA ASN A 544 -1.78 -25.96 -8.15
C ASN A 544 -0.77 -25.17 -7.30
N GLY A 545 0.16 -24.45 -7.94
CA GLY A 545 1.12 -23.57 -7.25
C GLY A 545 0.42 -22.48 -6.42
N ASN A 546 1.05 -22.14 -5.30
CA ASN A 546 0.54 -21.17 -4.33
C ASN A 546 1.32 -19.84 -4.46
N ILE A 547 0.65 -18.74 -4.81
CA ILE A 547 1.26 -17.41 -4.98
C ILE A 547 0.97 -16.56 -3.72
N PRO A 548 1.95 -15.85 -3.13
CA PRO A 548 1.67 -14.92 -2.05
C PRO A 548 0.83 -13.71 -2.52
N PRO A 549 -0.02 -13.13 -1.66
CA PRO A 549 -0.80 -11.95 -1.97
C PRO A 549 0.10 -10.81 -2.44
N HIS A 550 -0.32 -10.13 -3.51
CA HIS A 550 0.42 -9.04 -4.14
C HIS A 550 -0.52 -8.09 -4.87
N ILE A 551 -0.02 -6.95 -5.32
CA ILE A 551 -0.73 -6.04 -6.22
C ILE A 551 -0.11 -6.15 -7.60
N GLN A 552 -0.92 -6.40 -8.62
CA GLN A 552 -0.45 -6.37 -10.01
C GLN A 552 -0.58 -4.95 -10.55
N VAL A 553 0.46 -4.41 -11.16
CA VAL A 553 0.50 -3.10 -11.82
C VAL A 553 0.85 -3.32 -13.29
N SER A 554 -0.06 -2.95 -14.18
CA SER A 554 0.10 -3.09 -15.62
C SER A 554 0.43 -1.75 -16.26
N PHE A 555 1.33 -1.77 -17.23
CA PHE A 555 1.76 -0.61 -18.00
C PHE A 555 1.31 -0.71 -19.45
N GLY A 556 1.12 0.44 -20.11
CA GLY A 556 0.71 0.48 -21.50
C GLY A 556 1.81 -0.05 -22.43
N ALA A 557 1.43 -0.92 -23.37
CA ALA A 557 2.31 -1.43 -24.40
C ALA A 557 2.65 -0.35 -25.44
N GLY A 558 3.78 -0.52 -26.14
CA GLY A 558 4.28 0.43 -27.15
C GLY A 558 3.41 0.65 -28.40
N GLY A 559 2.25 -0.01 -28.51
CA GLY A 559 1.30 0.16 -29.61
C GLY A 559 0.43 1.43 -29.50
N ASP A 560 0.26 1.98 -28.30
CA ASP A 560 -0.39 3.28 -28.06
C ASP A 560 0.66 4.28 -27.54
N PRO A 561 1.15 5.21 -28.38
CA PRO A 561 2.25 6.10 -28.01
C PRO A 561 1.90 7.07 -26.87
N LEU A 562 0.61 7.28 -26.56
CA LEU A 562 0.19 8.15 -25.46
C LEU A 562 0.21 7.42 -24.11
N ARG A 563 0.17 6.08 -24.10
CA ARG A 563 0.04 5.26 -22.89
C ARG A 563 1.25 4.35 -22.66
N ALA A 564 2.14 4.25 -23.65
CA ALA A 564 3.35 3.47 -23.56
C ALA A 564 4.17 3.82 -22.31
N GLY A 565 4.43 2.82 -21.45
CA GLY A 565 5.21 3.00 -20.23
C GLY A 565 4.50 3.76 -19.09
N THR A 566 3.19 4.00 -19.19
CA THR A 566 2.38 4.58 -18.11
C THR A 566 1.46 3.53 -17.49
N ILE A 567 1.03 3.71 -16.24
CA ILE A 567 0.14 2.74 -15.56
C ILE A 567 -1.20 2.69 -16.29
N THR A 568 -1.67 1.51 -16.67
CA THR A 568 -2.98 1.30 -17.30
C THR A 568 -3.97 0.57 -16.41
N ALA A 569 -3.50 -0.26 -15.47
CA ALA A 569 -4.34 -0.96 -14.52
C ALA A 569 -3.58 -1.33 -13.24
N ILE A 570 -4.31 -1.45 -12.13
CA ILE A 570 -3.83 -1.98 -10.85
C ILE A 570 -4.84 -3.03 -10.35
N SER A 571 -4.41 -4.27 -10.10
CA SER A 571 -5.29 -5.34 -9.62
C SER A 571 -5.35 -5.41 -8.10
N GLY A 572 -6.56 -5.32 -7.54
CA GLY A 572 -6.84 -5.62 -6.14
C GLY A 572 -7.27 -7.08 -5.90
N ALA A 573 -7.49 -7.87 -6.95
CA ALA A 573 -7.95 -9.26 -6.84
C ALA A 573 -6.92 -10.18 -6.16
N ASN A 574 -5.65 -9.77 -6.15
CA ASN A 574 -4.53 -10.57 -5.69
C ASN A 574 -4.11 -10.23 -4.24
N VAL A 575 -4.89 -9.42 -3.51
CA VAL A 575 -4.56 -8.92 -2.16
C VAL A 575 -5.10 -9.81 -1.03
N ALA A 576 -5.48 -11.06 -1.29
CA ALA A 576 -6.22 -11.88 -0.32
C ALA A 576 -5.48 -12.02 1.04
N GLY A 577 -6.09 -11.51 2.12
CA GLY A 577 -5.52 -11.52 3.48
C GLY A 577 -4.72 -10.27 3.85
N GLY A 578 -4.42 -9.38 2.90
CA GLY A 578 -3.79 -8.07 3.13
C GLY A 578 -4.81 -6.94 3.36
N THR A 579 -4.32 -5.78 3.79
CA THR A 579 -5.15 -4.57 3.98
C THR A 579 -5.13 -3.60 2.81
N ALA A 580 -4.36 -3.88 1.76
CA ALA A 580 -4.27 -3.01 0.61
C ALA A 580 -5.57 -2.99 -0.22
N THR A 581 -5.93 -1.80 -0.70
CA THR A 581 -7.10 -1.57 -1.54
C THR A 581 -6.71 -0.65 -2.69
N VAL A 582 -7.37 -0.83 -3.83
CA VAL A 582 -7.07 -0.09 -5.07
C VAL A 582 -8.36 0.54 -5.60
N PRO A 583 -8.30 1.62 -6.38
CA PRO A 583 -9.49 2.27 -6.90
C PRO A 583 -10.26 1.34 -7.85
N ALA A 584 -11.59 1.32 -7.68
CA ALA A 584 -12.49 0.54 -8.54
C ALA A 584 -12.58 1.13 -9.96
N ASN A 585 -12.42 2.45 -10.09
CA ASN A 585 -12.38 3.15 -11.37
C ASN A 585 -10.92 3.44 -11.75
N GLN A 586 -10.53 3.02 -12.95
CA GLN A 586 -9.16 3.13 -13.46
C GLN A 586 -9.18 3.71 -14.88
N LEU A 587 -9.87 4.84 -15.06
CA LEU A 587 -9.94 5.53 -16.36
C LEU A 587 -8.70 6.40 -16.57
N THR A 588 -8.40 6.75 -17.81
CA THR A 588 -7.29 7.65 -18.13
C THR A 588 -7.43 8.99 -17.40
N GLY A 589 -6.38 9.41 -16.70
CA GLY A 589 -6.34 10.64 -15.91
C GLY A 589 -6.87 10.48 -14.48
N ASP A 590 -7.51 9.36 -14.14
CA ASP A 590 -7.83 9.06 -12.75
C ASP A 590 -6.54 8.76 -11.97
N PRO A 591 -6.48 9.14 -10.69
CA PRO A 591 -5.29 8.90 -9.89
C PRO A 591 -5.17 7.41 -9.49
N ALA A 592 -3.98 6.86 -9.68
CA ALA A 592 -3.62 5.49 -9.36
C ALA A 592 -3.08 5.41 -7.93
N TYR A 593 -3.98 5.17 -6.97
CA TYR A 593 -3.64 5.02 -5.56
C TYR A 593 -3.64 3.55 -5.11
N VAL A 594 -2.85 3.25 -4.08
CA VAL A 594 -2.93 2.03 -3.29
C VAL A 594 -3.11 2.44 -1.83
N ASP A 595 -4.30 2.22 -1.27
CA ASP A 595 -4.62 2.54 0.12
C ASP A 595 -4.32 1.32 0.99
N VAL A 596 -3.42 1.46 1.97
CA VAL A 596 -3.06 0.39 2.92
C VAL A 596 -3.45 0.77 4.34
N VAL A 597 -3.91 -0.21 5.14
CA VAL A 597 -4.25 0.00 6.56
C VAL A 597 -3.18 -0.63 7.44
N LEU A 598 -2.54 0.20 8.25
CA LEU A 598 -1.45 -0.18 9.16
C LEU A 598 -1.92 -0.03 10.60
N ASN A 599 -1.33 -0.79 11.53
CA ASN A 599 -1.60 -0.60 12.95
C ASN A 599 -0.36 -0.93 13.79
N TYR A 600 0.25 0.10 14.37
CA TYR A 600 1.43 0.01 15.23
C TYR A 600 1.09 -0.03 16.74
N GLY A 601 -0.18 -0.27 17.09
CA GLY A 601 -0.66 -0.34 18.48
C GLY A 601 -1.51 0.85 18.93
N GLN A 602 -1.66 1.89 18.09
CA GLN A 602 -2.43 3.11 18.39
C GLN A 602 -3.78 3.18 17.64
N GLY A 603 -4.16 2.10 16.96
CA GLY A 603 -5.34 2.03 16.10
C GLY A 603 -4.97 1.99 14.61
N PRO A 604 -5.96 1.70 13.74
CA PRO A 604 -5.72 1.63 12.30
C PRO A 604 -5.43 3.01 11.70
N GLN A 605 -4.29 3.14 11.03
CA GLN A 605 -3.87 4.29 10.22
C GLN A 605 -3.92 3.89 8.75
N THR A 606 -4.68 4.63 7.94
CA THR A 606 -4.71 4.41 6.48
C THR A 606 -3.65 5.28 5.82
N VAL A 607 -2.80 4.68 5.00
CA VAL A 607 -1.75 5.35 4.21
C VAL A 607 -2.05 5.13 2.74
N ARG A 608 -2.21 6.23 2.01
CA ARG A 608 -2.41 6.24 0.56
C ARG A 608 -1.09 6.33 -0.17
N ILE A 609 -0.77 5.38 -1.02
CA ILE A 609 0.41 5.42 -1.89
C ILE A 609 -0.04 5.86 -3.28
N PHE A 610 0.35 7.06 -3.70
CA PHE A 610 0.11 7.58 -5.04
C PHE A 610 1.22 7.14 -5.99
N LEU A 611 0.82 6.44 -7.05
CA LEU A 611 1.71 5.91 -8.09
C LEU A 611 1.66 6.74 -9.38
N GLY A 612 0.97 7.89 -9.40
CA GLY A 612 0.69 8.69 -10.60
C GLY A 612 -0.75 8.53 -11.08
N SER A 613 -1.04 9.00 -12.28
CA SER A 613 -2.36 8.92 -12.89
C SER A 613 -2.39 7.88 -14.01
N PHE A 614 -3.51 7.16 -14.16
CA PHE A 614 -3.64 6.14 -15.21
C PHE A 614 -3.47 6.76 -16.60
N GLY A 615 -2.57 6.21 -17.41
CA GLY A 615 -2.28 6.69 -18.76
C GLY A 615 -1.40 7.95 -18.83
N LEU A 616 -0.86 8.46 -17.72
CA LEU A 616 0.04 9.62 -17.67
C LEU A 616 1.41 9.26 -17.06
N ALA A 617 2.43 10.06 -17.36
CA ALA A 617 3.83 9.82 -16.94
C ALA A 617 4.24 10.62 -15.68
N ASP A 618 3.27 11.00 -14.84
CA ASP A 618 3.42 11.85 -13.65
C ASP A 618 3.91 11.10 -12.39
N GLY A 619 3.77 9.76 -12.34
CA GLY A 619 4.24 8.93 -11.22
C GLY A 619 5.21 7.82 -11.62
N VAL A 620 4.84 6.58 -11.30
CA VAL A 620 5.59 5.37 -11.66
C VAL A 620 5.40 5.08 -13.14
N THR A 621 6.51 4.84 -13.82
CA THR A 621 6.57 4.61 -15.26
C THR A 621 7.41 3.38 -15.58
N GLN A 622 7.27 2.88 -16.79
CA GLN A 622 8.11 1.82 -17.33
C GLN A 622 8.69 2.25 -18.67
N PHE A 623 9.92 2.79 -18.65
CA PHE A 623 10.65 3.16 -19.86
C PHE A 623 11.92 2.31 -20.05
N ALA A 624 12.53 2.47 -21.23
CA ALA A 624 13.76 1.78 -21.58
C ALA A 624 14.87 2.05 -20.55
N GLY A 625 15.59 1.00 -20.16
CA GLY A 625 16.62 1.02 -19.15
C GLY A 625 16.78 -0.37 -18.51
N SER A 626 17.94 -0.60 -17.87
CA SER A 626 18.21 -1.79 -17.06
C SER A 626 17.99 -1.56 -15.57
N ASP A 627 17.98 -0.29 -15.15
CA ASP A 627 18.08 0.08 -13.73
C ASP A 627 16.78 0.73 -13.25
N TYR A 628 16.46 0.47 -11.98
CA TYR A 628 15.42 1.19 -11.26
C TYR A 628 15.88 2.60 -10.91
N ALA A 629 15.11 3.61 -11.32
CA ALA A 629 15.40 5.01 -11.02
C ALA A 629 14.27 5.63 -10.19
N LEU A 630 14.51 5.82 -8.90
CA LEU A 630 13.63 6.59 -8.03
C LEU A 630 13.72 8.08 -8.39
N ARG A 631 12.60 8.70 -8.77
CA ARG A 631 12.52 10.11 -9.19
C ARG A 631 12.07 11.02 -8.06
N SER A 632 11.02 10.64 -7.33
CA SER A 632 10.56 11.35 -6.14
C SER A 632 9.97 10.36 -5.14
N LEU A 633 10.17 10.66 -3.86
CA LEU A 633 9.58 9.96 -2.74
C LEU A 633 9.23 10.97 -1.65
N GLU A 634 7.96 11.31 -1.54
CA GLU A 634 7.45 12.32 -0.61
C GLU A 634 6.35 11.75 0.28
N GLN A 635 6.17 12.30 1.48
CA GLN A 635 5.14 11.89 2.43
C GLN A 635 4.68 13.10 3.26
N ASN A 636 3.45 13.06 3.76
CA ASN A 636 2.81 14.21 4.40
C ASN A 636 2.74 14.19 5.94
N GLY A 637 3.25 13.14 6.57
CA GLY A 637 3.34 13.03 8.02
C GLY A 637 4.46 13.90 8.59
N VAL A 638 4.27 14.38 9.81
CA VAL A 638 5.27 15.18 10.50
C VAL A 638 5.43 14.70 11.94
N PRO A 639 6.68 14.63 12.44
CA PRO A 639 6.92 14.32 13.84
C PRO A 639 6.46 15.48 14.72
N GLN A 640 6.46 15.27 16.04
CA GLN A 640 6.32 16.36 16.99
C GLN A 640 7.39 17.43 16.72
N GLY A 641 6.98 18.70 16.66
CA GLY A 641 7.91 19.82 16.49
C GLY A 641 7.97 20.71 17.72
N SER A 642 9.15 21.21 18.04
CA SER A 642 9.38 22.21 19.08
C SER A 642 9.37 23.64 18.49
N PHE A 643 9.03 24.63 19.32
CA PHE A 643 9.06 26.04 18.93
C PHE A 643 10.44 26.44 18.44
N SER A 644 10.52 26.94 17.21
CA SER A 644 11.76 27.43 16.60
C SER A 644 11.82 28.97 16.60
N SER A 645 10.79 29.62 16.07
CA SER A 645 10.75 31.09 15.99
C SER A 645 9.34 31.66 15.88
N LEU A 646 9.20 32.94 16.17
CA LEU A 646 8.01 33.74 15.94
C LEU A 646 8.25 34.69 14.77
N ALA A 647 7.34 34.73 13.82
CA ALA A 647 7.33 35.65 12.71
C ALA A 647 6.02 36.44 12.68
N LEU A 648 6.12 37.68 12.17
CA LEU A 648 4.98 38.54 11.90
C LEU A 648 4.97 38.84 10.40
N ASN A 649 3.79 38.87 9.80
CA ASN A 649 3.64 39.20 8.38
C ASN A 649 3.04 40.61 8.20
N GLU A 650 3.18 41.20 7.01
CA GLU A 650 2.60 42.51 6.67
C GLU A 650 1.06 42.52 6.73
N THR A 651 0.42 41.36 6.62
CA THR A 651 -1.02 41.15 6.83
C THR A 651 -1.43 41.27 8.31
N GLY A 652 -0.47 41.36 9.22
CA GLY A 652 -0.65 41.33 10.66
C GLY A 652 -0.69 39.92 11.25
N ASP A 653 -0.54 38.87 10.45
CA ASP A 653 -0.56 37.49 10.95
C ASP A 653 0.67 37.18 11.81
N VAL A 654 0.41 36.66 13.01
CA VAL A 654 1.42 36.17 13.95
C VAL A 654 1.57 34.66 13.73
N VAL A 655 2.73 34.26 13.22
CA VAL A 655 3.02 32.88 12.82
C VAL A 655 4.12 32.30 13.69
N ILE A 656 3.82 31.15 14.30
CA ILE A 656 4.81 30.31 14.97
C ILE A 656 5.40 29.36 13.94
N ASN A 657 6.73 29.26 13.90
CA ASN A 657 7.44 28.25 13.14
C ASN A 657 8.00 27.19 14.08
N TYR A 658 7.81 25.92 13.72
CA TYR A 658 8.33 24.77 14.43
C TYR A 658 9.55 24.19 13.71
N ASP A 659 10.42 23.48 14.43
CA ASP A 659 11.61 22.84 13.87
C ASP A 659 11.32 21.67 12.90
N ASN A 660 10.12 21.09 12.96
CA ASN A 660 9.62 20.06 12.04
C ASN A 660 9.10 20.64 10.71
N GLY A 661 9.32 21.92 10.44
CA GLY A 661 8.91 22.61 9.21
C GLY A 661 7.44 23.02 9.15
N GLN A 662 6.65 22.73 10.20
CA GLN A 662 5.27 23.23 10.29
C GLN A 662 5.24 24.68 10.76
N SER A 663 4.22 25.41 10.31
CA SER A 663 3.93 26.77 10.76
C SER A 663 2.45 26.90 11.16
N ARG A 664 2.18 27.69 12.20
CA ARG A 664 0.84 27.90 12.74
C ARG A 664 0.57 29.37 12.99
N THR A 665 -0.53 29.89 12.46
CA THR A 665 -0.99 31.25 12.75
C THR A 665 -1.83 31.23 14.03
N ILE A 666 -1.47 32.08 15.00
CA ILE A 666 -2.15 32.12 16.30
C ILE A 666 -3.02 33.37 16.50
N ALA A 667 -2.67 34.47 15.83
CA ALA A 667 -3.35 35.74 15.98
C ALA A 667 -3.13 36.62 14.75
N ARG A 668 -3.95 37.66 14.61
CA ARG A 668 -3.73 38.76 13.66
C ARG A 668 -3.74 40.09 14.39
N VAL A 669 -2.73 40.91 14.17
CA VAL A 669 -2.60 42.27 14.70
C VAL A 669 -3.45 43.23 13.88
N PRO A 670 -4.48 43.86 14.46
CA PRO A 670 -5.25 44.89 13.78
C PRO A 670 -4.59 46.27 13.90
N VAL A 671 -5.02 47.18 13.03
CA VAL A 671 -4.68 48.61 13.11
C VAL A 671 -5.93 49.39 13.51
N VAL A 672 -5.80 50.21 14.55
CA VAL A 672 -6.92 51.02 15.06
C VAL A 672 -6.83 52.44 14.55
N THR A 673 -7.90 52.94 13.95
CA THR A 673 -8.00 54.33 13.49
C THR A 673 -9.06 55.09 14.28
N PHE A 674 -8.92 56.41 14.32
CA PHE A 674 -9.84 57.35 14.99
C PHE A 674 -10.21 58.45 14.02
N ASN A 675 -11.38 59.06 14.21
CA ASN A 675 -11.78 60.20 13.39
C ASN A 675 -10.88 61.42 13.67
N GLU A 676 -10.61 61.68 14.95
CA GLU A 676 -9.79 62.81 15.41
C GLU A 676 -8.68 62.30 16.36
N ALA A 677 -7.65 61.65 15.81
CA ALA A 677 -6.61 61.03 16.64
C ALA A 677 -5.79 62.05 17.47
N ASP A 678 -5.72 63.30 17.04
CA ASP A 678 -5.04 64.37 17.77
C ASP A 678 -5.78 64.75 19.07
N LYS A 679 -7.01 64.27 19.26
CA LYS A 679 -7.82 64.41 20.49
C LYS A 679 -7.72 63.23 21.45
N LEU A 680 -6.88 62.24 21.15
CA LEU A 680 -6.58 61.17 22.09
C LEU A 680 -5.88 61.71 23.34
N GLU A 681 -6.21 61.16 24.50
CA GLU A 681 -5.56 61.48 25.75
C GLU A 681 -4.24 60.73 25.85
N ARG A 682 -3.16 61.41 26.23
CA ARG A 682 -1.86 60.76 26.45
C ARG A 682 -1.82 60.10 27.81
N ILE A 683 -1.33 58.87 27.83
CA ILE A 683 -1.03 58.09 29.03
C ILE A 683 0.47 57.80 29.05
N ASP A 684 0.99 57.45 30.22
CA ASP A 684 2.39 57.11 30.40
C ASP A 684 2.84 55.98 29.46
N GLY A 685 4.11 56.03 29.05
CA GLY A 685 4.71 55.00 28.20
C GLY A 685 4.31 55.05 26.72
N GLN A 686 4.09 56.24 26.16
CA GLN A 686 3.71 56.44 24.76
C GLN A 686 2.39 55.75 24.37
N ALA A 687 1.50 55.61 25.35
CA ALA A 687 0.17 55.10 25.14
C ALA A 687 -0.85 56.23 25.07
N PHE A 688 -1.99 55.93 24.46
CA PHE A 688 -3.09 56.84 24.23
C PHE A 688 -4.39 56.17 24.65
N MET A 689 -5.31 56.98 25.18
CA MET A 689 -6.66 56.54 25.52
C MET A 689 -7.68 57.36 24.73
N ARG A 690 -8.79 56.71 24.39
CA ARG A 690 -9.88 57.34 23.65
C ARG A 690 -10.59 58.37 24.52
N THR A 691 -10.86 59.54 23.94
CA THR A 691 -11.72 60.58 24.51
C THR A 691 -13.03 60.68 23.73
N VAL A 692 -14.03 61.35 24.29
CA VAL A 692 -15.29 61.64 23.57
C VAL A 692 -15.04 62.45 22.29
N GLU A 693 -14.06 63.36 22.31
CA GLU A 693 -13.69 64.18 21.15
C GLU A 693 -12.96 63.40 20.05
N SER A 694 -12.18 62.36 20.41
CA SER A 694 -11.46 61.53 19.43
C SER A 694 -12.36 60.63 18.58
N GLY A 695 -13.60 60.40 19.04
CA GLY A 695 -14.55 59.48 18.45
C GLY A 695 -14.27 58.01 18.79
N GLU A 696 -15.11 57.12 18.27
CA GLU A 696 -14.98 55.67 18.50
C GLU A 696 -13.76 55.07 17.80
N ALA A 697 -13.20 54.03 18.41
CA ALA A 697 -12.08 53.28 17.86
C ALA A 697 -12.56 52.36 16.73
N LYS A 698 -11.96 52.48 15.55
CA LYS A 698 -12.23 51.59 14.41
C LYS A 698 -11.10 50.58 14.27
N VAL A 699 -11.36 49.33 14.62
CA VAL A 699 -10.39 48.23 14.52
C VAL A 699 -10.47 47.62 13.13
N LEU A 700 -9.42 47.76 12.33
CA LEU A 700 -9.38 47.41 10.91
C LEU A 700 -8.21 46.48 10.60
N ASP A 701 -8.29 45.75 9.49
CA ASP A 701 -7.12 45.04 8.95
C ASP A 701 -6.08 46.06 8.44
N PRO A 702 -4.77 45.76 8.56
CA PRO A 702 -3.71 46.59 8.00
C PRO A 702 -3.93 46.92 6.52
N GLY A 703 -3.75 48.19 6.15
CA GLY A 703 -3.82 48.65 4.76
C GLY A 703 -5.22 48.71 4.13
N ARG A 704 -6.30 48.50 4.91
CA ARG A 704 -7.69 48.58 4.44
C ARG A 704 -8.46 49.72 5.09
N ASP A 705 -9.47 50.24 4.40
CA ASP A 705 -10.40 51.27 4.91
C ASP A 705 -9.73 52.51 5.54
N GLY A 706 -8.58 52.92 4.96
CA GLY A 706 -7.80 54.07 5.43
C GLY A 706 -6.79 53.76 6.56
N ALA A 707 -6.75 52.52 7.06
CA ALA A 707 -5.71 52.07 7.97
C ALA A 707 -4.35 51.94 7.27
N GLY A 708 -3.29 52.29 8.00
CA GLY A 708 -1.91 52.16 7.57
C GLY A 708 -1.49 50.70 7.38
N LYS A 709 -0.42 50.50 6.59
CA LYS A 709 0.17 49.18 6.34
C LYS A 709 1.11 48.82 7.48
N LEU A 710 1.21 47.55 7.83
CA LEU A 710 2.24 47.08 8.75
C LEU A 710 3.56 46.87 8.01
N VAL A 711 4.65 47.31 8.61
CA VAL A 711 6.01 47.07 8.17
C VAL A 711 6.70 46.25 9.26
N VAL A 712 7.09 45.03 8.91
CA VAL A 712 7.69 44.07 9.85
C VAL A 712 9.18 44.37 10.04
N GLY A 713 9.71 44.06 11.22
CA GLY A 713 11.13 44.24 11.54
C GLY A 713 11.54 45.71 11.52
N SER A 714 10.62 46.60 11.83
CA SER A 714 10.82 48.05 11.79
C SER A 714 10.14 48.72 12.97
N VAL A 715 10.66 49.89 13.36
CA VAL A 715 10.08 50.73 14.42
C VAL A 715 9.88 52.15 13.90
N GLU A 716 8.85 52.83 14.40
CA GLU A 716 8.64 54.24 14.10
C GLU A 716 9.45 55.11 15.08
N ARG A 717 10.35 55.96 14.56
CA ARG A 717 11.07 56.96 15.36
C ARG A 717 10.16 58.13 15.74
N SER A 718 10.60 58.88 16.75
CA SER A 718 9.99 60.17 17.10
C SER A 718 9.84 61.05 15.85
N ASN A 719 8.70 61.73 15.72
CA ASN A 719 8.50 62.70 14.63
C ASN A 719 9.08 64.09 14.96
N VAL A 720 9.92 64.18 16.01
CA VAL A 720 10.58 65.41 16.45
C VAL A 720 11.82 65.69 15.60
N ASP A 721 11.87 66.86 14.98
CA ASP A 721 13.08 67.40 14.36
C ASP A 721 13.83 68.29 15.37
N MET A 722 14.99 67.80 15.84
CA MET A 722 15.82 68.51 16.82
C MET A 722 16.24 69.91 16.35
N ALA A 723 16.55 70.10 15.06
CA ALA A 723 16.99 71.39 14.55
C ALA A 723 15.86 72.43 14.62
N ALA A 724 14.64 72.00 14.27
CA ALA A 724 13.45 72.84 14.39
C ALA A 724 13.13 73.17 15.85
N GLU A 725 13.21 72.19 16.76
CA GLU A 725 12.93 72.41 18.19
C GLU A 725 13.95 73.35 18.85
N PHE A 726 15.25 73.25 18.54
CA PHE A 726 16.24 74.20 19.06
C PHE A 726 16.03 75.63 18.52
N SER A 727 15.57 75.77 17.27
CA SER A 727 15.19 77.09 16.73
C SER A 727 13.99 77.68 17.48
N LYS A 728 12.94 76.89 17.70
CA LYS A 728 11.77 77.29 18.52
C LYS A 728 12.18 77.66 19.95
N LEU A 729 13.13 76.92 20.55
CA LEU A 729 13.65 77.20 21.89
C LEU A 729 14.32 78.57 21.96
N ILE A 730 15.17 78.91 20.98
CA ILE A 730 15.82 80.23 20.91
C ILE A 730 14.78 81.35 20.77
N VAL A 731 13.74 81.14 19.96
CA VAL A 731 12.65 82.12 19.79
C VAL A 731 11.86 82.29 21.09
N ALA A 732 11.46 81.20 21.74
CA ALA A 732 10.71 81.24 23.00
C ALA A 732 11.52 81.88 24.13
N GLN A 733 12.83 81.60 24.23
CA GLN A 733 13.73 82.26 25.19
C GLN A 733 13.87 83.77 24.94
N ARG A 734 14.00 84.19 23.68
CA ARG A 734 14.02 85.63 23.32
C ARG A 734 12.70 86.30 23.66
N ALA A 735 11.57 85.65 23.40
CA ALA A 735 10.25 86.16 23.76
C ALA A 735 10.05 86.26 25.29
N TYR A 736 10.51 85.25 26.04
CA TYR A 736 10.48 85.25 27.50
C TYR A 736 11.32 86.41 28.07
N THR A 737 12.56 86.58 27.60
CA THR A 737 13.45 87.67 28.05
C THR A 737 12.96 89.06 27.63
N ALA A 738 12.26 89.19 26.50
CA ALA A 738 11.59 90.43 26.12
C ALA A 738 10.44 90.77 27.09
N ASN A 739 9.60 89.79 27.44
CA ASN A 739 8.50 90.00 28.37
C ASN A 739 8.98 90.32 29.79
N THR A 740 10.08 89.69 30.27
CA THR A 740 10.63 90.04 31.60
C THR A 740 11.13 91.47 31.64
N ARG A 741 11.75 91.97 30.56
CA ARG A 741 12.17 93.38 30.47
C ARG A 741 10.99 94.36 30.53
N ILE A 742 9.83 94.00 29.99
CA ILE A 742 8.61 94.83 30.08
C ILE A 742 8.11 94.88 31.53
N VAL A 743 8.16 93.75 32.24
CA VAL A 743 7.78 93.69 33.67
C VAL A 743 8.74 94.55 34.50
N THR A 744 10.06 94.43 34.31
CA THR A 744 11.05 95.24 35.06
C THR A 744 10.91 96.72 34.77
N ALA A 745 10.75 97.12 33.50
CA ALA A 745 10.53 98.53 33.14
C ALA A 745 9.22 99.09 33.73
N SER A 746 8.18 98.25 33.80
CA SER A 746 6.91 98.64 34.42
C SER A 746 7.02 98.76 35.94
N ASP A 747 7.81 97.90 36.59
CA ASP A 747 8.09 97.95 38.03
C ASP A 747 8.92 99.19 38.40
N GLU A 748 9.96 99.50 37.62
CA GLU A 748 10.75 100.73 37.75
C GLU A 748 9.87 101.98 37.64
N MET A 749 8.98 102.04 36.64
CA MET A 749 8.01 103.14 36.50
C MET A 749 7.04 103.22 37.69
N LEU A 750 6.56 102.09 38.23
CA LEU A 750 5.71 102.10 39.43
C LEU A 750 6.47 102.61 40.65
N LEU A 751 7.71 102.18 40.85
CA LEU A 751 8.58 102.65 41.92
C LEU A 751 8.82 104.16 41.80
N ASP A 752 9.12 104.68 40.61
CA ASP A 752 9.27 106.11 40.36
C ASP A 752 7.98 106.88 40.68
N THR A 753 6.82 106.37 40.26
CA THR A 753 5.53 107.02 40.62
C THR A 753 5.22 106.99 42.11
N LEU A 754 5.58 105.91 42.81
CA LEU A 754 5.44 105.82 44.27
C LEU A 754 6.36 106.82 44.96
N ASN A 755 7.57 107.00 44.45
CA ASN A 755 8.55 107.96 44.96
C ASN A 755 8.18 109.42 44.69
N MET A 756 7.37 109.72 43.66
CA MET A 756 6.85 111.09 43.42
C MET A 756 5.82 111.57 44.45
N LYS A 757 5.22 110.67 45.25
CA LYS A 757 4.24 111.03 46.29
C LYS A 757 4.92 111.42 47.62
N ARG A 758 6.18 111.04 47.82
CA ARG A 758 7.02 111.53 48.92
C ARG A 758 7.63 112.86 48.54
#